data_AF-V4B5L0-F1
#
_entry.id   AF-V4B5L0-F1
#
_cell.length_a   1.000
_cell.length_b   1.000
_cell.length_c   1.000
_cell.angle_alpha   90.00
_cell.angle_beta   90.00
_cell.angle_gamma   90.00
#
_symmetry.space_group_name_H-M   'P 1'
#
loop_
_entity.id
_entity.type
_entity.pdbx_description
1 polymer ?
#
loop_
_entity_poly.entity_id
_entity_poly.type
_entity_poly.pdbx_seq_one_letter_code
_entity_poly.pdbx_strand_id
1 'polypeptide(L)'
;MFSFEGKYRRTPGQSLGGASQTVEKESLIKKFQDQRNKREDERRKQSSAIKIQSCFRSYITRKFQSDILRREFDTARNSLEKNSSVDHKTLYEMICRLAYFYKPQDGQRLIFIFQELLKKGFDYIKTIDNIYNNGLLHLKQILHLSIKYLRCIAARNEPIALPMRILELFLSPINKNDNITLSGFDSNFVFSSIIYHIVKSGYFVCLKELLKNKVPSSIEKSSTPPTPIASSLFNLIMIPVQFITITSNKELGNFVMKSMSKVFLCEKFSEQIESFLLPAFTNSHQFPFEHLIDSLISFEKVKDELHTIVDITPSPYLLSSLLTLSQNFISVDIKNCVVIKYIKLLDILLSSLIPLNKHQYMTTDSDNEDDDFMEHEDEKSIEMMYLREEILQQLNSTCQIKCFINCLRSNSYNIDVVQSVCSICYKLMAVHMVSINKMRLLYTLSLHSSFVYNIWNICKALSTETCTGSTTSLLSMLGKGLPMYESDKQRIICILYVFCAMFSHSLITLHDAEFYGEERCKLNSQYAAMPFSLSELVPMSYYLRDACLGILDLAHPDIKHSINDEYQHALVHTFNNRKSDQDIQDEEKKTWICLFKVVVVLVRQLYNRDTRRRFCPKTHWLSSHVTVQANRVSISLLPSVKQVIVSQFFFKLSLNTTFTLYDESPPLANRDVRNLIVLTEIPFVISFAERFKILQRLIMANKEENQSEMTNFLVGPSINIAIRRDYVYEDAFDKLSPENEANLKLKMRVQLRNAAGLDEAGIDGGGVFREFLTHLLKTAFDPNRGFFQYTTDRLIYPNPHASQLEDNYIKHYYFIGRMLGKAIYENMLVELPFASFFLAKILSSHGFNLDIHYLQSLDPVMYRNLLSLKNEIDVSELGLDFSVIDNSFGENKIIELKPGGRNIPVTNENKIEYVHLMADYKVNRQIHSHCAAFRQGMADVISLEWLQMFDHHEFQILISGTSTPINIDDLRHNTSYSGGFSETHPVIELFWKVVASFTDQQKSQLLKFVTSCSQQPLLGFKDLYPPFCIHDAGTDLDRLPTASTCMNLLKLPHFTDESLLRNKLLYAIESNAGFELS
;
A
#
# COMPACT_ATOMS: atom_id res chain seq x y z
N MET A 1 -64.44 32.26 -21.50
CA MET A 1 -63.34 31.59 -20.77
C MET A 1 -62.76 32.58 -19.78
N PHE A 2 -62.76 32.23 -18.50
CA PHE A 2 -62.18 33.05 -17.42
C PHE A 2 -60.64 33.00 -17.51
N SER A 3 -59.98 34.13 -17.25
CA SER A 3 -58.54 34.13 -16.97
C SER A 3 -58.26 33.48 -15.61
N PHE A 4 -56.99 33.19 -15.31
CA PHE A 4 -56.56 32.65 -14.00
C PHE A 4 -57.01 33.53 -12.81
N GLU A 5 -57.23 34.83 -13.05
CA GLU A 5 -57.70 35.83 -12.08
C GLU A 5 -59.22 36.01 -12.06
N GLY A 6 -59.99 35.18 -12.78
CA GLY A 6 -61.46 35.26 -12.79
C GLY A 6 -62.05 36.45 -13.55
N LYS A 7 -61.27 37.15 -14.39
CA LYS A 7 -61.76 38.31 -15.15
C LYS A 7 -62.33 37.90 -16.51
N TYR A 8 -63.46 38.53 -16.88
CA TYR A 8 -64.12 38.37 -18.19
C TYR A 8 -63.32 39.07 -19.29
N ARG A 9 -63.17 38.41 -20.45
CA ARG A 9 -62.39 38.90 -21.60
C ARG A 9 -63.06 40.16 -22.16
N ARG A 10 -62.50 41.36 -21.95
CA ARG A 10 -62.93 42.58 -22.65
C ARG A 10 -62.27 42.64 -24.03
N THR A 11 -63.00 43.11 -25.03
CA THR A 11 -62.50 43.35 -26.40
C THR A 11 -61.36 44.37 -26.36
N PRO A 12 -60.28 44.20 -27.15
CA PRO A 12 -59.19 45.17 -27.16
C PRO A 12 -59.63 46.44 -27.88
N GLY A 13 -59.60 47.58 -27.19
CA GLY A 13 -59.71 48.90 -27.81
C GLY A 13 -58.47 49.17 -28.67
N GLN A 14 -58.68 49.42 -29.96
CA GLN A 14 -57.64 49.73 -30.92
C GLN A 14 -57.31 51.23 -30.81
N SER A 15 -56.15 51.59 -30.22
CA SER A 15 -55.71 52.99 -30.22
C SER A 15 -55.07 53.33 -31.57
N LEU A 16 -55.83 54.04 -32.42
CA LEU A 16 -55.31 54.70 -33.62
C LEU A 16 -54.79 56.08 -33.22
N GLY A 17 -53.52 56.16 -32.84
CA GLY A 17 -52.85 57.41 -32.46
C GLY A 17 -51.35 57.23 -32.55
N GLY A 18 -50.81 57.46 -33.75
CA GLY A 18 -49.38 57.37 -34.04
C GLY A 18 -48.64 58.64 -33.61
N ALA A 19 -47.54 58.44 -32.89
CA ALA A 19 -46.40 59.35 -32.88
C ALA A 19 -45.19 58.52 -33.34
N SER A 20 -44.67 58.80 -34.53
CA SER A 20 -43.53 58.07 -35.08
C SER A 20 -42.25 58.55 -34.40
N GLN A 21 -41.79 57.81 -33.39
CA GLN A 21 -40.38 57.89 -32.99
C GLN A 21 -39.58 56.96 -33.88
N THR A 22 -38.52 57.48 -34.50
CA THR A 22 -37.49 56.72 -35.21
C THR A 22 -36.71 55.90 -34.20
N VAL A 23 -37.16 54.66 -33.97
CA VAL A 23 -36.57 53.72 -33.03
C VAL A 23 -35.74 52.71 -33.82
N GLU A 24 -34.51 52.45 -33.39
CA GLU A 24 -33.56 51.56 -34.09
C GLU A 24 -34.16 50.17 -34.32
N LYS A 25 -33.95 49.60 -35.52
CA LYS A 25 -34.53 48.33 -35.98
C LYS A 25 -34.31 47.19 -34.97
N GLU A 26 -33.15 47.13 -34.32
CA GLU A 26 -32.82 46.12 -33.31
C GLU A 26 -33.67 46.22 -32.05
N SER A 27 -33.93 47.44 -31.57
CA SER A 27 -34.78 47.65 -30.39
C SER A 27 -36.26 47.34 -30.66
N LEU A 28 -36.73 47.58 -31.89
CA LEU A 28 -38.06 47.14 -32.36
C LEU A 28 -38.15 45.61 -32.42
N ILE A 29 -37.14 44.94 -32.97
CA ILE A 29 -37.06 43.47 -33.01
C ILE A 29 -37.07 42.90 -31.59
N LYS A 30 -36.29 43.47 -30.67
CA LYS A 30 -36.25 43.06 -29.25
C LYS A 30 -37.62 43.25 -28.59
N LYS A 31 -38.29 44.37 -28.84
CA LYS A 31 -39.65 44.64 -28.33
C LYS A 31 -40.70 43.67 -28.90
N PHE A 32 -40.57 43.27 -30.17
CA PHE A 32 -41.42 42.22 -30.76
C PHE A 32 -41.11 40.84 -30.20
N GLN A 33 -39.84 40.52 -29.94
CA GLN A 33 -39.40 39.29 -29.28
C GLN A 33 -39.99 39.21 -27.86
N ASP A 34 -39.88 40.29 -27.08
CA ASP A 34 -40.43 40.38 -25.74
C ASP A 34 -41.96 40.27 -25.73
N GLN A 35 -42.64 40.87 -26.71
CA GLN A 35 -44.08 40.70 -26.89
C GLN A 35 -44.46 39.27 -27.29
N ARG A 36 -43.65 38.58 -28.10
CA ARG A 36 -43.86 37.16 -28.43
C ARG A 36 -43.66 36.28 -27.19
N ASN A 37 -42.60 36.49 -26.42
CA ASN A 37 -42.33 35.78 -25.17
C ASN A 37 -43.48 35.97 -24.17
N LYS A 38 -43.97 37.21 -23.99
CA LYS A 38 -45.14 37.48 -23.14
C LYS A 38 -46.39 36.72 -23.60
N ARG A 39 -46.65 36.64 -24.91
CA ARG A 39 -47.78 35.86 -25.46
C ARG A 39 -47.58 34.35 -25.26
N GLU A 40 -46.36 33.83 -25.39
CA GLU A 40 -46.07 32.42 -25.10
C GLU A 40 -46.24 32.10 -23.61
N ASP A 41 -45.77 32.97 -22.71
CA ASP A 41 -45.96 32.81 -21.28
C ASP A 41 -47.44 32.84 -20.89
N GLU A 42 -48.24 33.72 -21.50
CA GLU A 42 -49.69 33.73 -21.32
C GLU A 42 -50.35 32.43 -21.81
N ARG A 43 -49.91 31.88 -22.95
CA ARG A 43 -50.39 30.57 -23.45
C ARG A 43 -50.00 29.43 -22.51
N ARG A 44 -48.76 29.43 -22.00
CA ARG A 44 -48.29 28.44 -21.00
C ARG A 44 -49.11 28.53 -19.73
N LYS A 45 -49.36 29.74 -19.20
CA LYS A 45 -50.23 29.97 -18.04
C LYS A 45 -51.65 29.46 -18.27
N GLN A 46 -52.24 29.71 -19.45
CA GLN A 46 -53.57 29.19 -19.80
C GLN A 46 -53.59 27.66 -19.93
N SER A 47 -52.59 27.06 -20.58
CA SER A 47 -52.47 25.60 -20.69
C SER A 47 -52.33 24.94 -19.32
N SER A 48 -51.47 25.49 -18.45
CA SER A 48 -51.33 25.06 -17.07
C SER A 48 -52.64 25.20 -16.28
N ALA A 49 -53.36 26.32 -16.44
CA ALA A 49 -54.65 26.52 -15.80
C ALA A 49 -55.70 25.48 -16.24
N ILE A 50 -55.77 25.13 -17.53
CA ILE A 50 -56.66 24.08 -18.03
C ILE A 50 -56.31 22.72 -17.43
N LYS A 51 -55.02 22.38 -17.34
CA LYS A 51 -54.55 21.14 -16.70
C LYS A 51 -54.91 21.08 -15.21
N ILE A 52 -54.74 22.20 -14.49
CA ILE A 52 -55.12 22.32 -13.07
C ILE A 52 -56.64 22.17 -12.92
N GLN A 53 -57.42 22.88 -13.74
CA GLN A 53 -58.88 22.83 -13.69
C GLN A 53 -59.44 21.45 -14.06
N SER A 54 -58.88 20.77 -15.08
CA SER A 54 -59.29 19.41 -15.45
C SER A 54 -58.95 18.40 -14.36
N CYS A 55 -57.76 18.51 -13.75
CA CYS A 55 -57.37 17.68 -12.61
C CYS A 55 -58.29 17.90 -11.39
N PHE A 56 -58.62 19.16 -11.10
CA PHE A 56 -59.51 19.52 -9.98
C PHE A 56 -60.95 19.04 -10.20
N ARG A 57 -61.53 19.25 -11.39
CA ARG A 57 -62.85 18.71 -11.75
C ARG A 57 -62.88 17.18 -11.65
N SER A 58 -61.86 16.51 -12.20
CA SER A 58 -61.72 15.06 -12.10
C SER A 58 -61.60 14.58 -10.64
N TYR A 59 -60.86 15.29 -9.80
CA TYR A 59 -60.77 15.01 -8.37
C TYR A 59 -62.13 15.13 -7.66
N ILE A 60 -62.89 16.21 -7.92
CA ILE A 60 -64.23 16.39 -7.34
C ILE A 60 -65.18 15.28 -7.79
N THR A 61 -65.24 14.97 -9.08
CA THR A 61 -66.10 13.92 -9.61
C THR A 61 -65.76 12.55 -9.03
N ARG A 62 -64.46 12.19 -8.95
CA ARG A 62 -64.02 10.94 -8.31
C ARG A 62 -64.36 10.90 -6.83
N LYS A 63 -64.24 12.02 -6.11
CA LYS A 63 -64.62 12.11 -4.69
C LYS A 63 -66.13 11.88 -4.51
N PHE A 64 -66.96 12.56 -5.31
CA PHE A 64 -68.41 12.40 -5.28
C PHE A 64 -68.83 10.95 -5.59
N GLN A 65 -68.26 10.34 -6.64
CA GLN A 65 -68.51 8.95 -6.99
C GLN A 65 -68.05 7.99 -5.90
N SER A 66 -66.89 8.24 -5.29
CA SER A 66 -66.39 7.44 -4.16
C SER A 66 -67.35 7.50 -2.96
N ASP A 67 -67.93 8.66 -2.68
CA ASP A 67 -68.88 8.84 -1.56
C ASP A 67 -70.25 8.21 -1.84
N ILE A 68 -70.68 8.11 -3.11
CA ILE A 68 -71.85 7.31 -3.51
C ILE A 68 -71.58 5.82 -3.25
N LEU A 69 -70.47 5.30 -3.80
CA LEU A 69 -70.13 3.88 -3.70
C LEU A 69 -69.87 3.44 -2.25
N ARG A 70 -69.36 4.33 -1.38
CA ARG A 70 -69.27 4.10 0.06
C ARG A 70 -70.63 3.90 0.72
N ARG A 71 -71.61 4.75 0.40
CA ARG A 71 -72.97 4.62 0.93
C ARG A 71 -73.61 3.33 0.47
N GLU A 72 -73.47 2.98 -0.80
CA GLU A 72 -73.99 1.71 -1.35
C GLU A 72 -73.33 0.49 -0.67
N PHE A 73 -72.03 0.55 -0.41
CA PHE A 73 -71.31 -0.49 0.31
C PHE A 73 -71.85 -0.65 1.75
N ASP A 74 -72.02 0.45 2.47
CA ASP A 74 -72.51 0.43 3.85
C ASP A 74 -73.97 -0.05 3.92
N THR A 75 -74.82 0.31 2.94
CA THR A 75 -76.19 -0.22 2.84
C THR A 75 -76.22 -1.72 2.59
N ALA A 76 -75.32 -2.23 1.74
CA ALA A 76 -75.20 -3.66 1.46
C ALA A 76 -74.67 -4.43 2.69
N ARG A 77 -73.73 -3.84 3.44
CA ARG A 77 -73.24 -4.43 4.69
C ARG A 77 -74.34 -4.50 5.75
N ASN A 78 -75.09 -3.43 5.97
CA ASN A 78 -76.13 -3.36 6.99
C ASN A 78 -77.33 -4.28 6.69
N SER A 79 -77.62 -4.56 5.41
CA SER A 79 -78.63 -5.56 5.05
C SER A 79 -78.14 -6.99 5.29
N LEU A 80 -76.83 -7.24 5.24
CA LEU A 80 -76.21 -8.54 5.46
C LEU A 80 -76.07 -8.91 6.94
N GLU A 81 -75.91 -7.95 7.88
CA GLU A 81 -75.91 -8.25 9.32
C GLU A 81 -77.24 -8.89 9.82
N LYS A 82 -78.30 -8.89 8.99
CA LYS A 82 -79.59 -9.53 9.27
C LYS A 82 -79.76 -10.94 8.69
N ASN A 83 -78.89 -11.37 7.76
CA ASN A 83 -78.98 -12.67 7.08
C ASN A 83 -77.67 -13.46 7.24
N SER A 84 -77.74 -14.70 7.72
CA SER A 84 -76.59 -15.47 8.22
C SER A 84 -75.53 -15.89 7.17
N SER A 85 -75.78 -15.72 5.87
CA SER A 85 -74.86 -16.14 4.80
C SER A 85 -74.83 -15.14 3.63
N VAL A 86 -73.64 -14.69 3.24
CA VAL A 86 -73.43 -13.80 2.10
C VAL A 86 -73.45 -14.60 0.79
N ASP A 87 -74.13 -14.14 -0.26
CA ASP A 87 -74.03 -14.74 -1.60
C ASP A 87 -72.67 -14.43 -2.27
N HIS A 88 -72.18 -15.32 -3.14
CA HIS A 88 -70.91 -15.11 -3.86
C HIS A 88 -70.95 -13.86 -4.77
N LYS A 89 -72.12 -13.57 -5.37
CA LYS A 89 -72.31 -12.42 -6.28
C LYS A 89 -72.32 -11.07 -5.56
N THR A 90 -72.98 -10.99 -4.40
CA THR A 90 -73.01 -9.76 -3.59
C THR A 90 -71.64 -9.44 -3.01
N LEU A 91 -70.90 -10.47 -2.56
CA LEU A 91 -69.51 -10.31 -2.11
C LEU A 91 -68.59 -9.81 -3.24
N TYR A 92 -68.75 -10.31 -4.47
CA TYR A 92 -68.01 -9.83 -5.64
C TYR A 92 -68.26 -8.34 -5.92
N GLU A 93 -69.53 -7.91 -5.95
CA GLU A 93 -69.88 -6.49 -6.14
C GLU A 93 -69.31 -5.60 -5.03
N MET A 94 -69.35 -6.05 -3.77
CA MET A 94 -68.80 -5.33 -2.63
C MET A 94 -67.28 -5.14 -2.74
N ILE A 95 -66.54 -6.18 -3.17
CA ILE A 95 -65.09 -6.09 -3.38
C ILE A 95 -64.76 -5.13 -4.52
N CYS A 96 -65.47 -5.20 -5.64
CA CYS A 96 -65.27 -4.28 -6.77
C CYS A 96 -65.56 -2.82 -6.40
N ARG A 97 -66.63 -2.56 -5.64
CA ARG A 97 -66.96 -1.23 -5.11
C ARG A 97 -65.85 -0.74 -4.16
N LEU A 98 -65.43 -1.58 -3.22
CA LEU A 98 -64.38 -1.24 -2.27
C LEU A 98 -63.07 -0.90 -3.01
N ALA A 99 -62.64 -1.71 -3.98
CA ALA A 99 -61.42 -1.49 -4.74
C ALA A 99 -61.38 -0.12 -5.44
N TYR A 100 -62.54 0.43 -5.83
CA TYR A 100 -62.64 1.75 -6.47
C TYR A 100 -62.38 2.91 -5.51
N PHE A 101 -63.00 2.91 -4.32
CA PHE A 101 -62.93 4.05 -3.39
C PHE A 101 -61.92 3.89 -2.25
N TYR A 102 -61.29 2.72 -2.13
CA TYR A 102 -60.49 2.35 -0.96
C TYR A 102 -59.39 3.36 -0.60
N LYS A 103 -59.52 3.92 0.59
CA LYS A 103 -58.48 4.69 1.29
C LYS A 103 -58.08 3.99 2.59
N PRO A 104 -56.92 4.29 3.18
CA PRO A 104 -56.49 3.69 4.44
C PRO A 104 -57.50 3.85 5.60
N GLN A 105 -58.27 4.93 5.56
CA GLN A 105 -59.35 5.22 6.52
C GLN A 105 -60.54 4.26 6.40
N ASP A 106 -60.70 3.56 5.26
CA ASP A 106 -61.77 2.61 5.00
C ASP A 106 -61.42 1.18 5.49
N GLY A 107 -60.39 1.04 6.33
CA GLY A 107 -59.86 -0.24 6.80
C GLY A 107 -60.87 -1.21 7.43
N GLN A 108 -61.82 -0.70 8.21
CA GLN A 108 -62.86 -1.52 8.84
C GLN A 108 -63.77 -2.21 7.81
N ARG A 109 -64.01 -1.56 6.67
CA ARG A 109 -64.79 -2.14 5.55
C ARG A 109 -64.02 -3.29 4.89
N LEU A 110 -62.70 -3.16 4.79
CA LEU A 110 -61.82 -4.21 4.27
C LEU A 110 -61.72 -5.41 5.23
N ILE A 111 -61.65 -5.18 6.54
CA ILE A 111 -61.64 -6.26 7.55
C ILE A 111 -62.91 -7.12 7.45
N PHE A 112 -64.09 -6.49 7.29
CA PHE A 112 -65.35 -7.21 7.10
C PHE A 112 -65.28 -8.14 5.88
N ILE A 113 -64.78 -7.65 4.74
CA ILE A 113 -64.58 -8.48 3.55
C ILE A 113 -63.61 -9.63 3.84
N PHE A 114 -62.50 -9.38 4.55
CA PHE A 114 -61.53 -10.44 4.88
C PHE A 114 -62.14 -11.52 5.79
N GLN A 115 -63.00 -11.16 6.75
CA GLN A 115 -63.71 -12.15 7.57
C GLN A 115 -64.60 -13.07 6.73
N GLU A 116 -65.34 -12.51 5.78
CA GLU A 116 -66.19 -13.29 4.87
C GLU A 116 -65.40 -14.11 3.85
N LEU A 117 -64.27 -13.59 3.36
CA LEU A 117 -63.36 -14.32 2.50
C LEU A 117 -62.69 -15.49 3.22
N LEU A 118 -62.30 -15.35 4.48
CA LEU A 118 -61.72 -16.45 5.27
C LEU A 118 -62.70 -17.60 5.46
N LYS A 119 -64.01 -17.33 5.62
CA LYS A 119 -65.04 -18.37 5.74
C LYS A 119 -65.21 -19.19 4.46
N LYS A 120 -65.01 -18.57 3.29
CA LYS A 120 -65.26 -19.18 1.97
C LYS A 120 -64.00 -19.64 1.23
N GLY A 121 -62.81 -19.17 1.61
CA GLY A 121 -61.52 -19.62 1.10
C GLY A 121 -61.35 -19.53 -0.43
N PHE A 122 -60.72 -20.56 -1.01
CA PHE A 122 -60.50 -20.66 -2.46
C PHE A 122 -61.75 -21.02 -3.26
N ASP A 123 -62.79 -21.58 -2.65
CA ASP A 123 -64.03 -21.95 -3.34
C ASP A 123 -64.80 -20.71 -3.85
N TYR A 124 -64.66 -19.59 -3.15
CA TYR A 124 -65.12 -18.27 -3.64
C TYR A 124 -64.42 -17.86 -4.95
N ILE A 125 -63.12 -18.10 -5.07
CA ILE A 125 -62.35 -17.71 -6.26
C ILE A 125 -62.69 -18.62 -7.44
N LYS A 126 -62.79 -19.93 -7.21
CA LYS A 126 -63.21 -20.92 -8.22
C LYS A 126 -64.60 -20.60 -8.79
N THR A 127 -65.55 -20.26 -7.91
CA THR A 127 -66.92 -19.91 -8.33
C THR A 127 -66.96 -18.62 -9.15
N ILE A 128 -66.21 -17.58 -8.78
CA ILE A 128 -66.15 -16.33 -9.55
C ILE A 128 -65.47 -16.49 -10.89
N ASP A 129 -64.42 -17.31 -10.93
CA ASP A 129 -63.71 -17.57 -12.16
C ASP A 129 -64.59 -18.32 -13.17
N ASN A 130 -65.42 -19.26 -12.70
CA ASN A 130 -66.44 -19.91 -13.53
C ASN A 130 -67.53 -18.95 -14.05
N ILE A 131 -67.84 -17.88 -13.31
CA ILE A 131 -68.92 -16.93 -13.68
C ILE A 131 -68.41 -15.80 -14.59
N TYR A 132 -67.23 -15.24 -14.29
CA TYR A 132 -66.72 -14.01 -14.90
C TYR A 132 -65.35 -14.15 -15.58
N ASN A 133 -64.71 -15.32 -15.52
CA ASN A 133 -63.37 -15.62 -16.08
C ASN A 133 -62.27 -14.62 -15.68
N ASN A 134 -62.41 -14.04 -14.48
CA ASN A 134 -61.56 -12.95 -13.96
C ASN A 134 -61.05 -13.23 -12.54
N GLY A 135 -61.09 -14.50 -12.09
CA GLY A 135 -60.74 -14.87 -10.71
C GLY A 135 -59.31 -14.47 -10.34
N LEU A 136 -58.36 -14.60 -11.28
CA LEU A 136 -56.96 -14.22 -11.07
C LEU A 136 -56.77 -12.71 -10.83
N LEU A 137 -57.48 -11.87 -11.60
CA LEU A 137 -57.40 -10.41 -11.46
C LEU A 137 -58.05 -9.94 -10.16
N HIS A 138 -59.16 -10.57 -9.80
CA HIS A 138 -59.85 -10.32 -8.53
C HIS A 138 -58.97 -10.69 -7.33
N LEU A 139 -58.31 -11.86 -7.38
CA LEU A 139 -57.37 -12.29 -6.33
C LEU A 139 -56.17 -11.34 -6.20
N LYS A 140 -55.58 -10.91 -7.33
CA LYS A 140 -54.50 -9.91 -7.34
C LYS A 140 -54.92 -8.60 -6.68
N GLN A 141 -56.13 -8.12 -6.94
CA GLN A 141 -56.68 -6.90 -6.34
C GLN A 141 -56.88 -7.04 -4.83
N ILE A 142 -57.46 -8.15 -4.36
CA ILE A 142 -57.65 -8.42 -2.92
C ILE A 142 -56.29 -8.41 -2.19
N LEU A 143 -55.30 -9.09 -2.75
CA LEU A 143 -53.96 -9.17 -2.17
C LEU A 143 -53.26 -7.80 -2.22
N HIS A 144 -53.41 -7.03 -3.30
CA HIS A 144 -52.89 -5.67 -3.36
C HIS A 144 -53.51 -4.74 -2.30
N LEU A 145 -54.82 -4.82 -2.08
CA LEU A 145 -55.51 -4.05 -1.04
C LEU A 145 -55.05 -4.46 0.36
N SER A 146 -54.79 -5.76 0.60
CA SER A 146 -54.26 -6.25 1.87
C SER A 146 -52.86 -5.67 2.17
N ILE A 147 -51.97 -5.61 1.19
CA ILE A 147 -50.63 -5.02 1.32
C ILE A 147 -50.72 -3.51 1.58
N LYS A 148 -51.57 -2.81 0.83
CA LYS A 148 -51.80 -1.36 1.02
C LYS A 148 -52.35 -1.03 2.40
N TYR A 149 -53.24 -1.88 2.94
CA TYR A 149 -53.76 -1.74 4.30
C TYR A 149 -52.69 -1.95 5.37
N LEU A 150 -51.96 -3.06 5.28
CA LEU A 150 -50.89 -3.42 6.21
C LEU A 150 -49.80 -2.35 6.27
N ARG A 151 -49.42 -1.77 5.12
CA ARG A 151 -48.43 -0.70 5.06
C ARG A 151 -48.87 0.55 5.84
N CYS A 152 -50.13 0.94 5.74
CA CYS A 152 -50.65 2.10 6.47
C CYS A 152 -50.78 1.86 7.98
N ILE A 153 -51.00 0.60 8.39
CA ILE A 153 -51.16 0.21 9.79
C ILE A 153 -49.86 -0.16 10.46
N ALA A 154 -48.77 -0.40 9.72
CA ALA A 154 -47.49 -0.80 10.29
C ALA A 154 -47.05 0.09 11.46
N ALA A 155 -47.30 1.40 11.41
CA ALA A 155 -46.97 2.36 12.48
C ALA A 155 -48.07 2.58 13.54
N ARG A 156 -49.27 1.99 13.40
CA ARG A 156 -50.44 2.17 14.27
C ARG A 156 -50.74 0.92 15.10
N ASN A 157 -51.37 1.06 16.27
CA ASN A 157 -51.74 -0.06 17.17
C ASN A 157 -53.05 -0.78 16.77
N GLU A 158 -53.32 -0.94 15.47
CA GLU A 158 -54.52 -1.62 14.95
C GLU A 158 -54.27 -3.14 14.71
N PRO A 159 -55.33 -3.99 14.68
CA PRO A 159 -55.18 -5.44 14.55
C PRO A 159 -54.70 -5.89 13.16
N ILE A 160 -53.61 -6.65 13.13
CA ILE A 160 -52.90 -7.08 11.90
C ILE A 160 -53.17 -8.55 11.52
N ALA A 161 -53.76 -9.34 12.43
CA ALA A 161 -53.91 -10.79 12.28
C ALA A 161 -54.74 -11.21 11.04
N LEU A 162 -55.87 -10.55 10.79
CA LEU A 162 -56.78 -10.86 9.68
C LEU A 162 -56.14 -10.64 8.30
N PRO A 163 -55.56 -9.46 7.99
CA PRO A 163 -54.85 -9.25 6.73
C PRO A 163 -53.65 -10.17 6.53
N MET A 164 -52.88 -10.50 7.58
CA MET A 164 -51.77 -11.45 7.44
C MET A 164 -52.26 -12.87 7.18
N ARG A 165 -53.37 -13.29 7.79
CA ARG A 165 -53.95 -14.62 7.54
C ARG A 165 -54.47 -14.77 6.12
N ILE A 166 -55.01 -13.70 5.53
CA ILE A 166 -55.40 -13.66 4.11
C ILE A 166 -54.17 -13.86 3.21
N LEU A 167 -53.06 -13.17 3.48
CA LEU A 167 -51.80 -13.37 2.74
C LEU A 167 -51.31 -14.81 2.88
N GLU A 168 -51.30 -15.36 4.09
CA GLU A 168 -50.87 -16.73 4.37
C GLU A 168 -51.75 -17.77 3.65
N LEU A 169 -53.08 -17.60 3.69
CA LEU A 169 -54.03 -18.54 3.07
C LEU A 169 -53.84 -18.60 1.54
N PHE A 170 -53.73 -17.44 0.88
CA PHE A 170 -53.65 -17.39 -0.58
C PHE A 170 -52.23 -17.55 -1.16
N LEU A 171 -51.18 -17.42 -0.33
CA LEU A 171 -49.79 -17.63 -0.74
C LEU A 171 -49.22 -18.99 -0.31
N SER A 172 -49.85 -19.71 0.64
CA SER A 172 -49.32 -20.97 1.15
C SER A 172 -49.19 -22.05 0.06
N PRO A 173 -48.03 -22.73 -0.02
CA PRO A 173 -47.78 -23.81 -0.98
C PRO A 173 -48.56 -25.10 -0.68
N ILE A 174 -49.11 -25.26 0.53
CA ILE A 174 -49.83 -26.47 0.97
C ILE A 174 -51.09 -26.71 0.12
N ASN A 175 -51.63 -25.68 -0.52
CA ASN A 175 -52.79 -25.78 -1.40
C ASN A 175 -52.45 -26.17 -2.84
N LYS A 176 -51.19 -26.53 -3.16
CA LYS A 176 -50.81 -27.11 -4.46
C LYS A 176 -51.42 -28.49 -4.73
N ASN A 177 -51.78 -29.23 -3.68
CA ASN A 177 -52.36 -30.57 -3.82
C ASN A 177 -53.78 -30.55 -4.39
N ASP A 178 -54.46 -29.39 -4.31
CA ASP A 178 -55.68 -29.17 -5.06
C ASP A 178 -55.27 -28.68 -6.45
N ASN A 179 -55.64 -29.41 -7.51
CA ASN A 179 -55.47 -29.00 -8.91
C ASN A 179 -56.30 -27.74 -9.20
N ILE A 180 -55.87 -26.59 -8.70
CA ILE A 180 -56.54 -25.31 -8.89
C ILE A 180 -56.19 -24.80 -10.29
N THR A 181 -57.08 -25.05 -11.23
CA THR A 181 -57.10 -24.39 -12.53
C THR A 181 -57.94 -23.12 -12.42
N LEU A 182 -57.32 -21.96 -12.70
CA LEU A 182 -58.01 -20.68 -12.76
C LEU A 182 -57.80 -20.10 -14.15
N SER A 183 -58.87 -19.71 -14.82
CA SER A 183 -58.92 -19.12 -16.15
C SER A 183 -58.21 -19.98 -17.21
N GLY A 184 -58.26 -21.30 -17.05
CA GLY A 184 -57.63 -22.28 -17.93
C GLY A 184 -56.10 -22.43 -17.79
N PHE A 185 -55.47 -21.78 -16.82
CA PHE A 185 -54.02 -21.87 -16.58
C PHE A 185 -53.66 -22.86 -15.47
N ASP A 186 -52.49 -23.49 -15.61
CA ASP A 186 -51.90 -24.37 -14.60
C ASP A 186 -51.64 -23.64 -13.28
N SER A 187 -51.75 -24.38 -12.17
CA SER A 187 -51.50 -23.88 -10.81
C SER A 187 -50.16 -23.13 -10.70
N ASN A 188 -49.09 -23.67 -11.30
CA ASN A 188 -47.77 -23.03 -11.30
C ASN A 188 -47.74 -21.66 -11.98
N PHE A 189 -48.48 -21.48 -13.09
CA PHE A 189 -48.56 -20.19 -13.78
C PHE A 189 -49.36 -19.18 -12.96
N VAL A 190 -50.47 -19.63 -12.37
CA VAL A 190 -51.31 -18.80 -11.50
C VAL A 190 -50.51 -18.27 -10.31
N PHE A 191 -49.82 -19.15 -9.58
CA PHE A 191 -48.96 -18.75 -8.44
C PHE A 191 -47.80 -17.84 -8.88
N SER A 192 -47.15 -18.14 -10.02
CA SER A 192 -46.10 -17.27 -10.57
C SER A 192 -46.62 -15.86 -10.88
N SER A 193 -47.81 -15.75 -11.46
CA SER A 193 -48.44 -14.47 -11.79
C SER A 193 -48.86 -13.67 -10.55
N ILE A 194 -49.31 -14.36 -9.50
CA ILE A 194 -49.69 -13.77 -8.21
C ILE A 194 -48.44 -13.24 -7.49
N ILE A 195 -47.40 -14.06 -7.34
CA ILE A 195 -46.14 -13.69 -6.69
C ILE A 195 -45.50 -12.50 -7.41
N TYR A 196 -45.43 -12.54 -8.75
CA TYR A 196 -44.90 -11.42 -9.54
C TYR A 196 -45.65 -10.12 -9.25
N HIS A 197 -46.99 -10.14 -9.25
CA HIS A 197 -47.81 -8.96 -9.00
C HIS A 197 -47.63 -8.41 -7.57
N ILE A 198 -47.59 -9.30 -6.58
CA ILE A 198 -47.48 -8.94 -5.16
C ILE A 198 -46.11 -8.35 -4.84
N VAL A 199 -45.03 -8.99 -5.32
CA VAL A 199 -43.68 -8.48 -5.17
C VAL A 199 -43.54 -7.12 -5.87
N LYS A 200 -44.06 -6.97 -7.10
CA LYS A 200 -44.10 -5.69 -7.83
C LYS A 200 -44.89 -4.60 -7.07
N SER A 201 -45.91 -4.98 -6.31
CA SER A 201 -46.72 -4.05 -5.53
C SER A 201 -46.12 -3.60 -4.19
N GLY A 202 -44.91 -4.08 -3.84
CA GLY A 202 -44.19 -3.66 -2.63
C GLY A 202 -44.38 -4.56 -1.41
N TYR A 203 -44.67 -5.86 -1.62
CA TYR A 203 -44.86 -6.85 -0.55
C TYR A 203 -43.74 -6.89 0.49
N PHE A 204 -42.49 -7.01 0.05
CA PHE A 204 -41.35 -7.09 0.98
C PHE A 204 -41.15 -5.79 1.76
N VAL A 205 -41.40 -4.62 1.15
CA VAL A 205 -41.34 -3.32 1.84
C VAL A 205 -42.37 -3.27 2.97
N CYS A 206 -43.59 -3.73 2.72
CA CYS A 206 -44.64 -3.83 3.73
C CYS A 206 -44.23 -4.75 4.90
N LEU A 207 -43.65 -5.92 4.60
CA LEU A 207 -43.19 -6.85 5.63
C LEU A 207 -42.03 -6.28 6.47
N LYS A 208 -41.11 -5.55 5.84
CA LYS A 208 -40.02 -4.84 6.55
C LYS A 208 -40.57 -3.79 7.52
N GLU A 209 -41.53 -2.97 7.09
CA GLU A 209 -42.16 -1.96 7.95
C GLU A 209 -42.90 -2.61 9.14
N LEU A 210 -43.56 -3.76 8.93
CA LEU A 210 -44.20 -4.52 10.01
C LEU A 210 -43.18 -5.11 10.99
N LEU A 211 -42.09 -5.69 10.49
CA LEU A 211 -41.04 -6.27 11.31
C LEU A 211 -40.37 -5.20 12.19
N LYS A 212 -40.10 -4.01 11.65
CA LYS A 212 -39.52 -2.89 12.41
C LYS A 212 -40.43 -2.38 13.54
N ASN A 213 -41.74 -2.29 13.29
CA ASN A 213 -42.66 -1.60 14.21
C ASN A 213 -43.40 -2.54 15.18
N LYS A 214 -43.49 -3.85 14.88
CA LYS A 214 -44.31 -4.81 15.64
C LYS A 214 -43.53 -5.92 16.31
N VAL A 215 -42.26 -6.12 15.95
CA VAL A 215 -41.38 -7.08 16.61
C VAL A 215 -40.47 -6.31 17.59
N PRO A 216 -40.44 -6.68 18.88
CA PRO A 216 -39.53 -6.05 19.84
C PRO A 216 -38.07 -6.35 19.48
N SER A 217 -37.17 -5.40 19.76
CA SER A 217 -35.73 -5.66 19.62
C SER A 217 -35.28 -6.68 20.65
N SER A 218 -34.42 -7.61 20.21
CA SER A 218 -33.79 -8.62 21.05
C SER A 218 -32.38 -8.16 21.35
N ILE A 219 -31.92 -8.37 22.58
CA ILE A 219 -30.56 -8.00 23.01
C ILE A 219 -29.52 -8.98 22.43
N GLU A 220 -29.92 -10.23 22.16
CA GLU A 220 -29.03 -11.29 21.65
C GLU A 220 -29.47 -11.78 20.25
N LYS A 221 -28.48 -12.14 19.42
CA LYS A 221 -28.70 -12.75 18.09
C LYS A 221 -29.31 -14.16 18.27
N SER A 222 -30.56 -14.35 17.88
CA SER A 222 -31.30 -15.62 18.02
C SER A 222 -31.98 -16.03 16.73
N SER A 223 -31.84 -17.29 16.34
CA SER A 223 -32.57 -17.86 15.20
C SER A 223 -34.01 -18.24 15.53
N THR A 224 -34.40 -18.26 16.80
CA THR A 224 -35.77 -18.58 17.21
C THR A 224 -36.63 -17.32 17.21
N PRO A 225 -37.88 -17.37 16.69
CA PRO A 225 -38.76 -16.22 16.66
C PRO A 225 -39.07 -15.73 18.08
N PRO A 226 -38.78 -14.47 18.43
CA PRO A 226 -39.01 -13.95 19.78
C PRO A 226 -40.50 -13.85 20.13
N THR A 227 -41.37 -13.79 19.12
CA THR A 227 -42.83 -13.72 19.28
C THR A 227 -43.54 -14.58 18.22
N PRO A 228 -44.78 -15.02 18.47
CA PRO A 228 -45.58 -15.74 17.46
C PRO A 228 -45.81 -14.89 16.19
N ILE A 229 -45.90 -13.56 16.34
CA ILE A 229 -46.00 -12.63 15.20
C ILE A 229 -44.72 -12.66 14.36
N ALA A 230 -43.54 -12.72 14.98
CA ALA A 230 -42.27 -12.87 14.29
C ALA A 230 -42.19 -14.19 13.51
N SER A 231 -42.74 -15.29 14.06
CA SER A 231 -42.85 -16.58 13.35
C SER A 231 -43.75 -16.48 12.11
N SER A 232 -44.94 -15.88 12.25
CA SER A 232 -45.84 -15.68 11.10
C SER A 232 -45.22 -14.78 10.02
N LEU A 233 -44.53 -13.70 10.41
CA LEU A 233 -43.84 -12.80 9.47
C LEU A 233 -42.68 -13.51 8.75
N PHE A 234 -41.88 -14.30 9.46
CA PHE A 234 -40.80 -15.09 8.86
C PHE A 234 -41.34 -16.06 7.81
N ASN A 235 -42.43 -16.77 8.11
CA ASN A 235 -43.09 -17.66 7.15
C ASN A 235 -43.58 -16.90 5.91
N LEU A 236 -44.19 -15.72 6.09
CA LEU A 236 -44.63 -14.87 4.97
C LEU A 236 -43.48 -14.37 4.10
N ILE A 237 -42.30 -14.11 4.67
CA ILE A 237 -41.08 -13.76 3.91
C ILE A 237 -40.55 -14.98 3.15
N MET A 238 -40.58 -16.17 3.75
CA MET A 238 -40.04 -17.40 3.16
C MET A 238 -40.92 -17.99 2.06
N ILE A 239 -42.25 -17.79 2.08
CA ILE A 239 -43.17 -18.37 1.09
C ILE A 239 -42.78 -18.05 -0.37
N PRO A 240 -42.58 -16.77 -0.78
CA PRO A 240 -42.16 -16.46 -2.14
C PRO A 240 -40.77 -17.00 -2.50
N VAL A 241 -39.90 -17.15 -1.50
CA VAL A 241 -38.50 -17.61 -1.65
C VAL A 241 -38.45 -19.14 -1.84
N GLN A 242 -39.23 -19.87 -1.04
CA GLN A 242 -39.40 -21.33 -1.16
C GLN A 242 -40.05 -21.71 -2.49
N PHE A 243 -40.94 -20.88 -3.04
CA PHE A 243 -41.55 -21.14 -4.34
C PHE A 243 -40.52 -21.17 -5.49
N ILE A 244 -39.36 -20.55 -5.33
CA ILE A 244 -38.30 -20.48 -6.35
C ILE A 244 -37.67 -21.85 -6.58
N THR A 245 -37.42 -22.63 -5.53
CA THR A 245 -36.83 -23.97 -5.66
C THR A 245 -37.75 -24.95 -6.39
N ILE A 246 -39.05 -24.68 -6.36
CA ILE A 246 -40.09 -25.54 -6.95
C ILE A 246 -40.39 -25.15 -8.40
N THR A 247 -40.03 -23.93 -8.83
CA THR A 247 -40.49 -23.37 -10.11
C THR A 247 -39.36 -23.33 -11.15
N SER A 248 -39.61 -23.84 -12.35
CA SER A 248 -38.63 -23.89 -13.44
C SER A 248 -38.33 -22.52 -14.09
N ASN A 249 -39.07 -21.47 -13.74
CA ASN A 249 -38.95 -20.13 -14.33
C ASN A 249 -37.85 -19.30 -13.63
N LYS A 250 -36.67 -19.26 -14.27
CA LYS A 250 -35.49 -18.54 -13.76
C LYS A 250 -35.67 -17.01 -13.68
N GLU A 251 -36.45 -16.41 -14.56
CA GLU A 251 -36.67 -14.95 -14.57
C GLU A 251 -37.48 -14.48 -13.36
N LEU A 252 -38.52 -15.23 -13.01
CA LEU A 252 -39.32 -14.98 -11.82
C LEU A 252 -38.48 -15.16 -10.55
N GLY A 253 -37.71 -16.25 -10.47
CA GLY A 253 -36.81 -16.50 -9.34
C GLY A 253 -35.82 -15.35 -9.14
N ASN A 254 -35.18 -14.90 -10.21
CA ASN A 254 -34.26 -13.76 -10.16
C ASN A 254 -34.96 -12.47 -9.72
N PHE A 255 -36.18 -12.18 -10.21
CA PHE A 255 -36.93 -10.99 -9.82
C PHE A 255 -37.30 -10.99 -8.33
N VAL A 256 -37.76 -12.13 -7.80
CA VAL A 256 -38.12 -12.26 -6.38
C VAL A 256 -36.87 -12.13 -5.50
N MET A 257 -35.77 -12.82 -5.82
CA MET A 257 -34.52 -12.74 -5.04
C MET A 257 -33.91 -11.34 -5.08
N LYS A 258 -33.92 -10.67 -6.24
CA LYS A 258 -33.47 -9.28 -6.37
C LYS A 258 -34.30 -8.32 -5.52
N SER A 259 -35.62 -8.47 -5.56
CA SER A 259 -36.54 -7.63 -4.78
C SER A 259 -36.39 -7.86 -3.27
N MET A 260 -36.21 -9.11 -2.82
CA MET A 260 -35.93 -9.45 -1.43
C MET A 260 -34.59 -8.86 -0.97
N SER A 261 -33.54 -9.06 -1.76
CA SER A 261 -32.19 -8.58 -1.45
C SER A 261 -32.14 -7.05 -1.35
N LYS A 262 -32.85 -6.34 -2.24
CA LYS A 262 -32.96 -4.89 -2.20
C LYS A 262 -33.56 -4.37 -0.88
N VAL A 263 -34.62 -5.02 -0.39
CA VAL A 263 -35.35 -4.56 0.78
C VAL A 263 -34.69 -4.95 2.10
N PHE A 264 -34.23 -6.20 2.22
CA PHE A 264 -33.71 -6.74 3.49
C PHE A 264 -32.19 -6.72 3.61
N LEU A 265 -31.45 -6.80 2.49
CA LEU A 265 -30.00 -7.00 2.53
C LEU A 265 -29.20 -5.77 2.10
N CYS A 266 -29.76 -4.87 1.27
CA CYS A 266 -29.02 -3.72 0.73
C CYS A 266 -29.16 -2.42 1.54
N GLU A 267 -30.20 -2.31 2.35
CA GLU A 267 -30.47 -1.13 3.18
C GLU A 267 -29.97 -1.34 4.61
N LYS A 268 -29.80 -0.25 5.38
CA LYS A 268 -29.42 -0.28 6.80
C LYS A 268 -30.28 -1.29 7.57
N PHE A 269 -29.64 -2.19 8.31
CA PHE A 269 -30.32 -3.15 9.15
C PHE A 269 -31.07 -2.43 10.27
N SER A 270 -32.29 -2.87 10.56
CA SER A 270 -32.90 -2.59 11.87
C SER A 270 -32.41 -3.65 12.86
N GLU A 271 -32.40 -3.34 14.15
CA GLU A 271 -31.99 -4.28 15.21
C GLU A 271 -32.69 -5.65 15.09
N GLN A 272 -33.95 -5.66 14.65
CA GLN A 272 -34.71 -6.89 14.43
C GLN A 272 -34.24 -7.70 13.22
N ILE A 273 -33.74 -7.05 12.17
CA ILE A 273 -33.18 -7.74 10.99
C ILE A 273 -31.86 -8.40 11.37
N GLU A 274 -31.01 -7.69 12.12
CA GLU A 274 -29.71 -8.21 12.55
C GLU A 274 -29.83 -9.29 13.62
N SER A 275 -30.67 -9.08 14.63
CA SER A 275 -30.75 -9.97 15.81
C SER A 275 -31.63 -11.20 15.58
N PHE A 276 -32.61 -11.14 14.67
CA PHE A 276 -33.53 -12.25 14.42
C PHE A 276 -33.55 -12.73 12.97
N LEU A 277 -33.79 -11.84 12.00
CA LEU A 277 -34.07 -12.25 10.62
C LEU A 277 -32.86 -12.91 9.93
N LEU A 278 -31.66 -12.30 10.05
CA LEU A 278 -30.43 -12.85 9.47
C LEU A 278 -30.06 -14.22 10.11
N PRO A 279 -30.00 -14.37 11.45
CA PRO A 279 -29.79 -15.68 12.09
C PRO A 279 -30.84 -16.73 11.70
N ALA A 280 -32.12 -16.33 11.56
CA ALA A 280 -33.19 -17.23 11.15
C ALA A 280 -33.02 -17.73 9.70
N PHE A 281 -32.55 -16.88 8.77
CA PHE A 281 -32.22 -17.31 7.41
C PHE A 281 -31.05 -18.31 7.42
N THR A 282 -30.00 -18.03 8.19
CA THR A 282 -28.79 -18.88 8.26
C THR A 282 -29.09 -20.29 8.78
N ASN A 283 -30.03 -20.44 9.73
CA ASN A 283 -30.40 -21.76 10.29
C ASN A 283 -31.54 -22.47 9.54
N SER A 284 -32.13 -21.83 8.53
CA SER A 284 -33.21 -22.43 7.75
C SER A 284 -32.68 -23.30 6.60
N HIS A 285 -32.84 -24.63 6.68
CA HIS A 285 -32.43 -25.56 5.62
C HIS A 285 -33.15 -25.34 4.27
N GLN A 286 -34.23 -24.56 4.26
CA GLN A 286 -35.06 -24.28 3.09
C GLN A 286 -34.68 -22.99 2.36
N PHE A 287 -33.64 -22.27 2.80
CA PHE A 287 -33.19 -21.05 2.13
C PHE A 287 -32.37 -21.36 0.86
N PRO A 288 -32.77 -20.86 -0.32
CA PRO A 288 -32.12 -21.15 -1.59
C PRO A 288 -30.87 -20.28 -1.83
N PHE A 289 -29.78 -20.57 -1.11
CA PHE A 289 -28.53 -19.81 -1.18
C PHE A 289 -27.89 -19.83 -2.59
N GLU A 290 -27.95 -20.96 -3.31
CA GLU A 290 -27.43 -21.08 -4.69
C GLU A 290 -28.15 -20.11 -5.66
N HIS A 291 -29.49 -20.04 -5.58
CA HIS A 291 -30.27 -19.12 -6.39
C HIS A 291 -30.05 -17.64 -6.02
N LEU A 292 -29.76 -17.34 -4.74
CA LEU A 292 -29.35 -16.00 -4.31
C LEU A 292 -28.08 -15.57 -5.04
N ILE A 293 -27.03 -16.40 -5.01
CA ILE A 293 -25.76 -16.12 -5.67
C ILE A 293 -25.95 -15.93 -7.18
N ASP A 294 -26.69 -16.83 -7.84
CA ASP A 294 -26.96 -16.76 -9.28
C ASP A 294 -27.72 -15.48 -9.68
N SER A 295 -28.68 -15.04 -8.85
CA SER A 295 -29.43 -13.82 -9.11
C SER A 295 -28.56 -12.56 -8.97
N LEU A 296 -27.59 -12.57 -8.06
CA LEU A 296 -26.70 -11.45 -7.77
C LEU A 296 -25.55 -11.34 -8.77
N ILE A 297 -24.98 -12.43 -9.29
CA ILE A 297 -23.89 -12.36 -10.29
C ILE A 297 -24.27 -11.58 -11.56
N SER A 298 -25.56 -11.49 -11.87
CA SER A 298 -26.07 -10.70 -13.02
C SER A 298 -25.82 -9.18 -12.95
N PHE A 299 -25.10 -8.65 -11.96
CA PHE A 299 -24.61 -7.26 -11.92
C PHE A 299 -23.83 -6.85 -13.19
N GLU A 300 -23.14 -7.78 -13.86
CA GLU A 300 -22.28 -7.47 -15.02
C GLU A 300 -23.02 -7.13 -16.34
N LYS A 301 -24.29 -7.53 -16.51
CA LYS A 301 -24.94 -7.53 -17.84
C LYS A 301 -25.81 -6.30 -18.19
N VAL A 302 -25.87 -5.26 -17.36
CA VAL A 302 -26.79 -4.13 -17.60
C VAL A 302 -26.02 -2.80 -17.70
N LYS A 303 -25.29 -2.64 -18.81
CA LYS A 303 -24.98 -1.31 -19.36
C LYS A 303 -25.69 -1.04 -20.68
N ASP A 304 -26.35 -2.03 -21.27
CA ASP A 304 -27.07 -1.89 -22.54
C ASP A 304 -28.60 -1.89 -22.33
N GLU A 305 -29.18 -0.79 -22.79
CA GLU A 305 -30.55 -0.52 -23.24
C GLU A 305 -31.72 -1.43 -22.77
N LEU A 306 -32.70 -0.75 -22.17
CA LEU A 306 -34.07 -1.17 -21.79
C LEU A 306 -34.27 -1.65 -20.34
N HIS A 307 -34.87 -0.73 -19.57
CA HIS A 307 -35.48 -0.86 -18.25
C HIS A 307 -35.80 -2.29 -17.79
N THR A 308 -34.87 -2.91 -17.06
CA THR A 308 -35.24 -3.90 -16.03
C THR A 308 -35.53 -3.12 -14.74
N ILE A 309 -36.74 -3.31 -14.19
CA ILE A 309 -37.40 -2.38 -13.25
C ILE A 309 -36.79 -2.36 -11.82
N VAL A 310 -35.73 -3.13 -11.54
CA VAL A 310 -35.10 -3.20 -10.22
C VAL A 310 -33.57 -3.19 -10.34
N ASP A 311 -33.00 -1.99 -10.34
CA ASP A 311 -31.57 -1.79 -10.15
C ASP A 311 -31.21 -2.06 -8.68
N ILE A 312 -30.25 -2.96 -8.46
CA ILE A 312 -29.59 -3.19 -7.17
C ILE A 312 -28.20 -2.56 -7.27
N THR A 313 -27.85 -1.74 -6.30
CA THR A 313 -26.50 -1.20 -6.16
C THR A 313 -25.74 -2.04 -5.12
N PRO A 314 -24.45 -2.37 -5.36
CA PRO A 314 -23.63 -3.04 -4.37
C PRO A 314 -23.53 -2.18 -3.11
N SER A 315 -23.67 -2.79 -1.93
CA SER A 315 -23.70 -2.10 -0.64
C SER A 315 -22.95 -2.89 0.44
N PRO A 316 -22.40 -2.21 1.46
CA PRO A 316 -21.67 -2.88 2.54
C PRO A 316 -22.58 -3.75 3.41
N TYR A 317 -23.85 -3.39 3.57
CA TYR A 317 -24.86 -4.21 4.26
C TYR A 317 -25.13 -5.52 3.51
N LEU A 318 -25.12 -5.49 2.16
CA LEU A 318 -25.27 -6.70 1.36
C LEU A 318 -24.07 -7.64 1.54
N LEU A 319 -22.86 -7.07 1.64
CA LEU A 319 -21.64 -7.84 1.93
C LEU A 319 -21.71 -8.50 3.31
N SER A 320 -22.07 -7.76 4.37
CA SER A 320 -22.24 -8.31 5.72
C SER A 320 -23.31 -9.41 5.77
N SER A 321 -24.45 -9.18 5.11
CA SER A 321 -25.51 -10.20 4.99
C SER A 321 -25.02 -11.48 4.33
N LEU A 322 -24.30 -11.35 3.21
CA LEU A 322 -23.80 -12.48 2.43
C LEU A 322 -22.77 -13.28 3.21
N LEU A 323 -21.87 -12.61 3.94
CA LEU A 323 -20.87 -13.25 4.80
C LEU A 323 -21.51 -13.96 5.99
N THR A 324 -22.56 -13.39 6.58
CA THR A 324 -23.30 -14.00 7.69
C THR A 324 -24.05 -15.25 7.22
N LEU A 325 -24.75 -15.18 6.09
CA LEU A 325 -25.45 -16.33 5.51
C LEU A 325 -24.48 -17.46 5.14
N SER A 326 -23.32 -17.10 4.59
CA SER A 326 -22.40 -18.09 4.04
C SER A 326 -21.69 -18.95 5.11
N GLN A 327 -21.66 -18.54 6.38
CA GLN A 327 -21.01 -19.29 7.46
C GLN A 327 -21.54 -20.73 7.64
N ASN A 328 -22.87 -20.94 7.59
CA ASN A 328 -23.46 -22.27 7.80
C ASN A 328 -23.69 -23.04 6.49
N PHE A 329 -23.91 -22.34 5.37
CA PHE A 329 -24.14 -23.02 4.09
C PHE A 329 -22.82 -23.54 3.48
N ILE A 330 -21.70 -22.83 3.63
CA ILE A 330 -20.41 -23.22 3.02
C ILE A 330 -19.78 -24.45 3.69
N SER A 331 -20.08 -24.73 4.97
CA SER A 331 -19.53 -25.91 5.67
C SER A 331 -20.10 -27.25 5.18
N VAL A 332 -21.19 -27.23 4.42
CA VAL A 332 -21.91 -28.44 3.95
C VAL A 332 -21.69 -28.60 2.45
N ASP A 333 -20.78 -29.50 2.04
CA ASP A 333 -20.50 -30.00 0.68
C ASP A 333 -21.19 -29.23 -0.48
N ILE A 334 -20.88 -27.95 -0.64
CA ILE A 334 -21.38 -27.16 -1.77
C ILE A 334 -20.60 -27.58 -3.02
N LYS A 335 -21.30 -27.72 -4.15
CA LYS A 335 -20.66 -27.92 -5.46
C LYS A 335 -19.62 -26.82 -5.73
N ASN A 336 -18.40 -27.20 -6.14
CA ASN A 336 -17.30 -26.28 -6.44
C ASN A 336 -17.70 -25.10 -7.36
N CYS A 337 -18.68 -25.27 -8.26
CA CYS A 337 -19.16 -24.22 -9.15
C CYS A 337 -19.85 -23.04 -8.43
N VAL A 338 -20.52 -23.27 -7.30
CA VAL A 338 -21.21 -22.24 -6.52
C VAL A 338 -20.20 -21.43 -5.70
N VAL A 339 -19.13 -22.06 -5.22
CA VAL A 339 -18.06 -21.40 -4.47
C VAL A 339 -17.29 -20.40 -5.35
N ILE A 340 -17.00 -20.76 -6.60
CA ILE A 340 -16.36 -19.85 -7.57
C ILE A 340 -17.22 -18.60 -7.79
N LYS A 341 -18.53 -18.83 -7.98
CA LYS A 341 -19.54 -17.79 -8.15
C LYS A 341 -19.63 -16.86 -6.91
N TYR A 342 -19.58 -17.44 -5.72
CA TYR A 342 -19.54 -16.70 -4.45
C TYR A 342 -18.28 -15.83 -4.32
N ILE A 343 -17.10 -16.35 -4.65
CA ILE A 343 -15.84 -15.58 -4.60
C ILE A 343 -15.87 -14.40 -5.59
N LYS A 344 -16.37 -14.61 -6.82
CA LYS A 344 -16.55 -13.52 -7.80
C LYS A 344 -17.52 -12.45 -7.27
N LEU A 345 -18.59 -12.86 -6.59
CA LEU A 345 -19.54 -11.92 -5.99
C LEU A 345 -18.92 -11.13 -4.82
N LEU A 346 -18.13 -11.78 -3.95
CA LEU A 346 -17.39 -11.11 -2.89
C LEU A 346 -16.44 -10.04 -3.44
N ASP A 347 -15.74 -10.35 -4.53
CA ASP A 347 -14.84 -9.39 -5.18
C ASP A 347 -15.58 -8.11 -5.61
N ILE A 348 -16.77 -8.25 -6.24
CA ILE A 348 -17.60 -7.11 -6.64
C ILE A 348 -18.08 -6.30 -5.42
N LEU A 349 -18.55 -6.99 -4.37
CA LEU A 349 -19.14 -6.34 -3.20
C LEU A 349 -18.11 -5.64 -2.31
N LEU A 350 -16.87 -6.14 -2.25
CA LEU A 350 -15.78 -5.50 -1.49
C LEU A 350 -15.47 -4.09 -2.00
N SER A 351 -15.67 -3.80 -3.29
CA SER A 351 -15.51 -2.45 -3.84
C SER A 351 -16.50 -1.42 -3.26
N SER A 352 -17.58 -1.86 -2.59
CA SER A 352 -18.58 -0.98 -1.98
C SER A 352 -18.26 -0.56 -0.54
N LEU A 353 -17.20 -1.09 0.06
CA LEU A 353 -16.74 -0.67 1.39
C LEU A 353 -16.02 0.68 1.33
N ILE A 354 -16.32 1.56 2.29
CA ILE A 354 -15.70 2.89 2.38
C ILE A 354 -14.23 2.75 2.85
N PRO A 355 -13.25 3.33 2.12
CA PRO A 355 -11.85 3.43 2.57
C PRO A 355 -11.72 4.29 3.84
N LEU A 356 -10.73 4.03 4.69
CA LEU A 356 -10.46 4.88 5.87
C LEU A 356 -9.90 6.23 5.38
N ASN A 357 -10.54 7.35 5.71
CA ASN A 357 -9.92 8.67 5.61
C ASN A 357 -8.92 8.84 6.77
N LYS A 358 -7.73 9.35 6.46
CA LYS A 358 -6.50 9.23 7.28
C LYS A 358 -6.42 10.08 8.55
N HIS A 359 -7.34 11.00 8.79
CA HIS A 359 -7.17 11.97 9.86
C HIS A 359 -7.27 11.39 11.29
N GLN A 360 -7.60 10.10 11.46
CA GLN A 360 -7.89 9.52 12.77
C GLN A 360 -6.76 8.69 13.42
N TYR A 361 -5.57 8.55 12.80
CA TYR A 361 -4.50 7.67 13.33
C TYR A 361 -3.43 8.34 14.21
N MET A 362 -3.62 9.61 14.61
CA MET A 362 -2.57 10.41 15.29
C MET A 362 -2.70 10.55 16.81
N THR A 363 -3.61 9.84 17.50
CA THR A 363 -3.83 10.08 18.95
C THR A 363 -3.65 8.87 19.87
N THR A 364 -2.83 7.86 19.51
CA THR A 364 -2.64 6.69 20.41
C THR A 364 -1.22 6.41 20.91
N ASP A 365 -0.19 7.19 20.53
CA ASP A 365 1.17 7.00 21.06
C ASP A 365 1.90 8.33 21.32
N SER A 366 1.23 9.29 22.00
CA SER A 366 1.92 10.40 22.66
C SER A 366 1.28 10.69 24.01
N ASP A 367 2.03 10.44 25.08
CA ASP A 367 1.75 10.91 26.44
C ASP A 367 1.83 12.44 26.49
N ASN A 368 0.87 13.14 25.90
CA ASN A 368 0.67 14.57 26.08
C ASN A 368 -0.77 14.80 26.55
N GLU A 369 -0.89 15.13 27.83
CA GLU A 369 -2.11 15.66 28.46
C GLU A 369 -2.43 17.02 27.86
N ASP A 370 -3.19 17.08 26.77
CA ASP A 370 -3.90 18.29 26.34
C ASP A 370 -5.28 17.88 25.80
N ASP A 371 -6.22 17.71 26.73
CA ASP A 371 -7.66 17.70 26.47
C ASP A 371 -8.06 19.12 26.01
N ASP A 372 -8.49 19.29 24.75
CA ASP A 372 -9.56 20.25 24.36
C ASP A 372 -9.74 20.45 22.84
N PHE A 373 -9.76 19.41 21.98
CA PHE A 373 -10.33 19.56 20.62
C PHE A 373 -10.94 18.25 20.08
N MET A 374 -12.07 17.82 20.65
CA MET A 374 -12.92 16.79 20.03
C MET A 374 -13.95 17.49 19.13
N GLU A 375 -13.62 17.65 17.84
CA GLU A 375 -14.60 18.02 16.82
C GLU A 375 -15.65 16.90 16.68
N HIS A 376 -16.93 17.29 16.62
CA HIS A 376 -18.07 16.38 16.47
C HIS A 376 -17.96 15.55 15.18
N GLU A 377 -17.47 14.31 15.25
CA GLU A 377 -17.63 13.34 14.18
C GLU A 377 -19.11 12.96 14.03
N ASP A 378 -19.64 13.01 12.79
CA ASP A 378 -21.02 12.61 12.48
C ASP A 378 -21.29 11.16 12.96
N GLU A 379 -22.36 10.89 13.73
CA GLU A 379 -22.74 9.53 14.19
C GLU A 379 -22.76 8.45 13.07
N LYS A 380 -22.96 8.88 11.81
CA LYS A 380 -22.96 8.00 10.62
C LYS A 380 -21.56 7.49 10.24
N SER A 381 -20.47 8.21 10.53
CA SER A 381 -19.12 7.75 10.21
C SER A 381 -18.71 6.61 11.15
N ILE A 382 -19.01 6.76 12.45
CA ILE A 382 -18.70 5.79 13.51
C ILE A 382 -19.40 4.45 13.25
N GLU A 383 -20.71 4.47 12.93
CA GLU A 383 -21.48 3.26 12.64
C GLU A 383 -20.93 2.49 11.41
N MET A 384 -20.49 3.22 10.37
CA MET A 384 -19.88 2.63 9.18
C MET A 384 -18.49 2.03 9.47
N MET A 385 -17.75 2.56 10.45
CA MET A 385 -16.49 2.00 10.92
C MET A 385 -16.72 0.67 11.65
N TYR A 386 -17.71 0.58 12.54
CA TYR A 386 -18.07 -0.68 13.21
C TYR A 386 -18.50 -1.77 12.23
N LEU A 387 -19.36 -1.43 11.25
CA LEU A 387 -19.80 -2.37 10.22
C LEU A 387 -18.60 -2.90 9.40
N ARG A 388 -17.64 -2.04 9.10
CA ARG A 388 -16.42 -2.44 8.41
C ARG A 388 -15.59 -3.42 9.24
N GLU A 389 -15.39 -3.15 10.53
CA GLU A 389 -14.64 -4.07 11.41
C GLU A 389 -15.34 -5.42 11.53
N GLU A 390 -16.66 -5.45 11.66
CA GLU A 390 -17.44 -6.69 11.68
C GLU A 390 -17.26 -7.49 10.38
N ILE A 391 -17.34 -6.84 9.21
CA ILE A 391 -17.10 -7.48 7.91
C ILE A 391 -15.68 -8.07 7.83
N LEU A 392 -14.67 -7.34 8.31
CA LEU A 392 -13.29 -7.83 8.33
C LEU A 392 -13.11 -9.03 9.28
N GLN A 393 -13.77 -9.01 10.44
CA GLN A 393 -13.77 -10.15 11.37
C GLN A 393 -14.47 -11.38 10.76
N GLN A 394 -15.60 -11.19 10.07
CA GLN A 394 -16.32 -12.28 9.39
C GLN A 394 -15.51 -12.90 8.25
N LEU A 395 -14.79 -12.09 7.47
CA LEU A 395 -13.83 -12.58 6.47
C LEU A 395 -12.65 -13.34 7.11
N ASN A 396 -12.27 -12.97 8.33
CA ASN A 396 -11.21 -13.61 9.10
C ASN A 396 -11.65 -14.92 9.80
N SER A 397 -12.89 -15.37 9.59
CA SER A 397 -13.43 -16.62 10.12
C SER A 397 -12.70 -17.85 9.54
N THR A 398 -12.47 -18.86 10.38
CA THR A 398 -11.81 -20.12 9.98
C THR A 398 -12.57 -20.87 8.89
N CYS A 399 -13.89 -20.74 8.82
CA CYS A 399 -14.71 -21.39 7.79
C CYS A 399 -14.47 -20.77 6.41
N GLN A 400 -14.42 -19.43 6.33
CA GLN A 400 -14.13 -18.72 5.08
C GLN A 400 -12.74 -19.08 4.57
N ILE A 401 -11.72 -19.08 5.46
CA ILE A 401 -10.34 -19.41 5.08
C ILE A 401 -10.24 -20.83 4.51
N LYS A 402 -10.88 -21.82 5.16
CA LYS A 402 -10.94 -23.20 4.64
C LYS A 402 -11.64 -23.25 3.28
N CYS A 403 -12.71 -22.48 3.08
CA CYS A 403 -13.40 -22.39 1.80
C CYS A 403 -12.49 -21.85 0.68
N PHE A 404 -11.78 -20.74 0.92
CA PHE A 404 -10.83 -20.18 -0.04
C PHE A 404 -9.73 -21.19 -0.41
N ILE A 405 -9.12 -21.84 0.59
CA ILE A 405 -8.02 -22.80 0.37
C ILE A 405 -8.53 -24.06 -0.36
N ASN A 406 -9.68 -24.61 0.03
CA ASN A 406 -10.27 -25.77 -0.64
C ASN A 406 -10.66 -25.42 -2.08
N CYS A 407 -11.21 -24.23 -2.33
CA CYS A 407 -11.56 -23.79 -3.68
C CYS A 407 -10.31 -23.67 -4.58
N LEU A 408 -9.19 -23.20 -4.04
CA LEU A 408 -7.93 -23.12 -4.78
C LEU A 408 -7.35 -24.51 -5.09
N ARG A 409 -7.37 -25.43 -4.10
CA ARG A 409 -6.85 -26.80 -4.24
C ARG A 409 -7.68 -27.64 -5.21
N SER A 410 -9.01 -27.62 -5.07
CA SER A 410 -9.93 -28.45 -5.85
C SER A 410 -9.96 -28.09 -7.34
N ASN A 411 -9.61 -26.85 -7.71
CA ASN A 411 -9.64 -26.37 -9.09
C ASN A 411 -8.25 -26.28 -9.74
N SER A 412 -7.24 -26.94 -9.17
CA SER A 412 -5.85 -26.93 -9.67
C SER A 412 -5.33 -25.52 -10.01
N TYR A 413 -5.71 -24.51 -9.21
CA TYR A 413 -5.32 -23.11 -9.42
C TYR A 413 -5.71 -22.50 -10.78
N ASN A 414 -6.96 -22.70 -11.21
CA ASN A 414 -7.51 -22.03 -12.40
C ASN A 414 -7.36 -20.48 -12.33
N ILE A 415 -7.01 -19.85 -13.47
CA ILE A 415 -6.67 -18.42 -13.62
C ILE A 415 -7.78 -17.52 -13.08
N ASP A 416 -9.04 -17.77 -13.44
CA ASP A 416 -10.18 -16.95 -13.03
C ASP A 416 -10.38 -16.89 -11.51
N VAL A 417 -10.19 -18.03 -10.85
CA VAL A 417 -10.39 -18.16 -9.39
C VAL A 417 -9.25 -17.46 -8.66
N VAL A 418 -8.01 -17.67 -9.10
CA VAL A 418 -6.84 -17.01 -8.53
C VAL A 418 -6.92 -15.50 -8.75
N GLN A 419 -7.34 -15.02 -9.92
CA GLN A 419 -7.50 -13.58 -10.19
C GLN A 419 -8.55 -12.94 -9.24
N SER A 420 -9.67 -13.63 -9.01
CA SER A 420 -10.70 -13.14 -8.08
C SER A 420 -10.18 -13.08 -6.63
N VAL A 421 -9.45 -14.12 -6.19
CA VAL A 421 -8.83 -14.15 -4.85
C VAL A 421 -7.76 -13.06 -4.71
N CYS A 422 -6.92 -12.85 -5.73
CA CYS A 422 -5.92 -11.78 -5.75
C CYS A 422 -6.58 -10.40 -5.71
N SER A 423 -7.69 -10.18 -6.43
CA SER A 423 -8.43 -8.91 -6.37
C SER A 423 -8.98 -8.63 -4.97
N ILE A 424 -9.51 -9.65 -4.28
CA ILE A 424 -9.95 -9.54 -2.89
C ILE A 424 -8.77 -9.17 -1.98
N CYS A 425 -7.65 -9.91 -2.07
CA CYS A 425 -6.46 -9.65 -1.27
C CYS A 425 -5.89 -8.25 -1.54
N TYR A 426 -5.88 -7.81 -2.80
CA TYR A 426 -5.45 -6.47 -3.19
C TYR A 426 -6.35 -5.40 -2.55
N LYS A 427 -7.68 -5.52 -2.62
CA LYS A 427 -8.60 -4.55 -1.98
C LYS A 427 -8.41 -4.51 -0.47
N LEU A 428 -8.22 -5.65 0.19
CA LEU A 428 -7.95 -5.70 1.64
C LEU A 428 -6.64 -4.99 2.01
N MET A 429 -5.57 -5.20 1.25
CA MET A 429 -4.25 -4.64 1.55
C MET A 429 -4.07 -3.20 1.06
N ALA A 430 -4.42 -2.89 -0.19
CA ALA A 430 -4.15 -1.61 -0.83
C ALA A 430 -5.25 -0.56 -0.59
N VAL A 431 -6.53 -0.96 -0.54
CA VAL A 431 -7.66 -0.03 -0.34
C VAL A 431 -8.01 0.09 1.14
N HIS A 432 -8.10 -1.04 1.84
CA HIS A 432 -8.43 -1.07 3.26
C HIS A 432 -7.21 -1.02 4.20
N MET A 433 -5.98 -1.02 3.67
CA MET A 433 -4.74 -0.88 4.47
C MET A 433 -4.62 -1.92 5.59
N VAL A 434 -5.14 -3.13 5.37
CA VAL A 434 -5.04 -4.21 6.34
C VAL A 434 -3.69 -4.91 6.21
N SER A 435 -2.91 -4.90 7.30
CA SER A 435 -1.62 -5.59 7.35
C SER A 435 -1.81 -7.12 7.31
N ILE A 436 -0.90 -7.82 6.63
CA ILE A 436 -0.89 -9.28 6.49
C ILE A 436 -1.00 -9.98 7.86
N ASN A 437 -0.29 -9.48 8.88
CA ASN A 437 -0.25 -10.10 10.22
C ASN A 437 -1.57 -9.98 11.00
N LYS A 438 -2.46 -9.05 10.63
CA LYS A 438 -3.75 -8.84 11.33
C LYS A 438 -4.87 -9.74 10.80
N MET A 439 -4.77 -10.23 9.56
CA MET A 439 -5.77 -11.12 8.96
C MET A 439 -5.20 -12.51 8.71
N ARG A 440 -5.78 -13.52 9.36
CA ARG A 440 -5.43 -14.94 9.21
C ARG A 440 -5.54 -15.40 7.76
N LEU A 441 -6.48 -14.87 6.98
CA LEU A 441 -6.61 -15.19 5.55
C LEU A 441 -5.33 -14.85 4.77
N LEU A 442 -4.85 -13.60 4.90
CA LEU A 442 -3.65 -13.12 4.23
C LEU A 442 -2.40 -13.86 4.73
N TYR A 443 -2.27 -14.01 6.06
CA TYR A 443 -1.18 -14.75 6.67
C TYR A 443 -1.11 -16.21 6.18
N THR A 444 -2.24 -16.94 6.18
CA THR A 444 -2.28 -18.35 5.75
C THR A 444 -1.96 -18.49 4.26
N LEU A 445 -2.47 -17.60 3.41
CA LEU A 445 -2.18 -17.62 1.97
C LEU A 445 -0.70 -17.30 1.68
N SER A 446 -0.09 -16.39 2.47
CA SER A 446 1.33 -16.03 2.31
C SER A 446 2.30 -17.19 2.59
N LEU A 447 1.94 -18.08 3.53
CA LEU A 447 2.74 -19.24 3.91
C LEU A 447 2.53 -20.45 2.98
N HIS A 448 1.49 -20.44 2.14
CA HIS A 448 1.25 -21.50 1.17
C HIS A 448 2.12 -21.31 -0.08
N SER A 449 3.28 -21.99 -0.12
CA SER A 449 4.24 -21.94 -1.22
C SER A 449 3.65 -22.27 -2.60
N SER A 450 2.74 -23.25 -2.68
CA SER A 450 2.04 -23.58 -3.93
C SER A 450 1.17 -22.44 -4.46
N PHE A 451 0.52 -21.66 -3.59
CA PHE A 451 -0.27 -20.52 -4.01
C PHE A 451 0.63 -19.40 -4.57
N VAL A 452 1.71 -19.05 -3.85
CA VAL A 452 2.70 -18.05 -4.29
C VAL A 452 3.33 -18.42 -5.63
N TYR A 453 3.69 -19.69 -5.81
CA TYR A 453 4.23 -20.22 -7.07
C TYR A 453 3.24 -20.06 -8.24
N ASN A 454 1.97 -20.39 -8.02
CA ASN A 454 0.94 -20.28 -9.07
C ASN A 454 0.62 -18.83 -9.43
N ILE A 455 0.60 -17.90 -8.48
CA ILE A 455 0.40 -16.47 -8.78
C ILE A 455 1.50 -15.96 -9.73
N TRP A 456 2.77 -16.33 -9.49
CA TRP A 456 3.88 -15.93 -10.35
C TRP A 456 3.76 -16.49 -11.77
N ASN A 457 3.39 -17.76 -11.90
CA ASN A 457 3.19 -18.37 -13.22
C ASN A 457 2.03 -17.73 -14.00
N ILE A 458 0.95 -17.37 -13.30
CA ILE A 458 -0.15 -16.60 -13.91
C ILE A 458 0.36 -15.21 -14.33
N CYS A 459 1.13 -14.53 -13.49
CA CYS A 459 1.70 -13.22 -13.82
C CYS A 459 2.56 -13.26 -15.10
N LYS A 460 3.31 -14.35 -15.32
CA LYS A 460 4.06 -14.57 -16.58
C LYS A 460 3.17 -14.87 -17.78
N ALA A 461 2.11 -15.66 -17.57
CA ALA A 461 1.19 -16.09 -18.61
C ALA A 461 0.24 -14.98 -19.11
N LEU A 462 0.08 -13.89 -18.35
CA LEU A 462 -0.73 -12.75 -18.77
C LEU A 462 -0.14 -12.06 -20.00
N SER A 463 -0.91 -12.07 -21.10
CA SER A 463 -0.58 -11.39 -22.34
C SER A 463 -1.78 -10.63 -22.92
N THR A 464 -1.50 -9.59 -23.68
CA THR A 464 -2.47 -8.82 -24.46
C THR A 464 -2.19 -8.93 -25.95
N GLU A 465 -3.26 -8.84 -26.75
CA GLU A 465 -3.16 -8.76 -28.19
C GLU A 465 -2.93 -7.29 -28.59
N THR A 466 -1.83 -7.05 -29.30
CA THR A 466 -1.55 -5.72 -29.87
C THR A 466 -2.40 -5.47 -31.11
N CYS A 467 -2.50 -4.20 -31.53
CA CYS A 467 -3.19 -3.81 -32.78
C CYS A 467 -2.66 -4.55 -34.02
N THR A 468 -1.43 -5.08 -33.97
CA THR A 468 -0.79 -5.86 -35.03
C THR A 468 -1.10 -7.37 -34.97
N GLY A 469 -1.89 -7.83 -34.00
CA GLY A 469 -2.23 -9.23 -33.78
C GLY A 469 -1.14 -10.08 -33.11
N SER A 470 -0.03 -9.47 -32.68
CA SER A 470 1.00 -10.17 -31.90
C SER A 470 0.68 -10.11 -30.40
N THR A 471 0.97 -11.21 -29.70
CA THR A 471 0.77 -11.31 -28.24
C THR A 471 2.00 -10.77 -27.50
N THR A 472 1.78 -9.83 -26.59
CA THR A 472 2.84 -9.27 -25.73
C THR A 472 2.52 -9.54 -24.27
N SER A 473 3.52 -9.98 -23.48
CA SER A 473 3.34 -10.18 -22.03
C SER A 473 3.11 -8.85 -21.32
N LEU A 474 2.13 -8.82 -20.41
CA LEU A 474 1.84 -7.63 -19.60
C LEU A 474 3.01 -7.23 -18.70
N LEU A 475 3.75 -8.22 -18.18
CA LEU A 475 4.91 -7.97 -17.33
C LEU A 475 6.06 -7.30 -18.11
N SER A 476 6.23 -7.63 -19.39
CA SER A 476 7.26 -7.00 -20.23
C SER A 476 6.84 -5.61 -20.72
N MET A 477 5.55 -5.38 -20.95
CA MET A 477 5.01 -4.03 -21.16
C MET A 477 5.20 -3.15 -19.92
N LEU A 478 4.95 -3.71 -18.73
CA LEU A 478 5.15 -3.03 -17.45
C LEU A 478 6.62 -2.65 -17.26
N GLY A 479 7.55 -3.58 -17.49
CA GLY A 479 8.98 -3.32 -17.34
C GLY A 479 9.56 -2.30 -18.32
N LYS A 480 8.87 -2.05 -19.44
CA LYS A 480 9.23 -1.02 -20.42
C LYS A 480 8.51 0.32 -20.20
N GLY A 481 7.62 0.41 -19.21
CA GLY A 481 6.83 1.61 -18.95
C GLY A 481 5.82 1.95 -20.06
N LEU A 482 5.30 0.94 -20.76
CA LEU A 482 4.32 1.17 -21.84
C LEU A 482 2.89 1.31 -21.27
N PRO A 483 2.06 2.23 -21.81
CA PRO A 483 0.67 2.37 -21.39
C PRO A 483 -0.15 1.12 -21.75
N MET A 484 -1.14 0.78 -20.92
CA MET A 484 -1.99 -0.41 -21.04
C MET A 484 -3.47 -0.05 -21.01
N TYR A 485 -4.32 -0.94 -21.51
CA TYR A 485 -5.77 -0.82 -21.34
C TYR A 485 -6.16 -0.97 -19.85
N GLU A 486 -7.21 -0.26 -19.43
CA GLU A 486 -7.65 -0.22 -18.01
C GLU A 486 -8.00 -1.60 -17.45
N SER A 487 -8.59 -2.49 -18.27
CA SER A 487 -8.88 -3.88 -17.87
C SER A 487 -7.61 -4.68 -17.56
N ASP A 488 -6.57 -4.50 -18.37
CA ASP A 488 -5.32 -5.23 -18.21
C ASP A 488 -4.46 -4.65 -17.09
N LYS A 489 -4.52 -3.32 -16.90
CA LYS A 489 -3.94 -2.61 -15.76
C LYS A 489 -4.48 -3.17 -14.43
N GLN A 490 -5.80 -3.27 -14.27
CA GLN A 490 -6.39 -3.83 -13.04
C GLN A 490 -5.96 -5.29 -12.81
N ARG A 491 -5.88 -6.10 -13.87
CA ARG A 491 -5.43 -7.49 -13.78
C ARG A 491 -3.99 -7.63 -13.30
N ILE A 492 -3.06 -6.91 -13.95
CA ILE A 492 -1.63 -7.03 -13.62
C ILE A 492 -1.32 -6.42 -12.25
N ILE A 493 -1.93 -5.27 -11.90
CA ILE A 493 -1.70 -4.60 -10.61
C ILE A 493 -2.14 -5.52 -9.45
N CYS A 494 -3.35 -6.08 -9.50
CA CYS A 494 -3.85 -6.95 -8.44
C CYS A 494 -2.97 -8.18 -8.24
N ILE A 495 -2.59 -8.86 -9.32
CA ILE A 495 -1.81 -10.11 -9.28
C ILE A 495 -0.37 -9.82 -8.81
N LEU A 496 0.29 -8.82 -9.40
CA LEU A 496 1.67 -8.48 -9.06
C LEU A 496 1.80 -7.93 -7.65
N TYR A 497 0.86 -7.10 -7.20
CA TYR A 497 0.83 -6.58 -5.84
C TYR A 497 0.72 -7.71 -4.81
N VAL A 498 -0.26 -8.60 -4.98
CA VAL A 498 -0.46 -9.72 -4.04
C VAL A 498 0.74 -10.66 -4.07
N PHE A 499 1.27 -10.97 -5.24
CA PHE A 499 2.50 -11.77 -5.36
C PHE A 499 3.64 -11.16 -4.55
N CYS A 500 3.96 -9.89 -4.78
CA CYS A 500 5.09 -9.22 -4.13
C CYS A 500 4.88 -9.10 -2.61
N ALA A 501 3.67 -8.77 -2.16
CA ALA A 501 3.35 -8.66 -0.74
C ALA A 501 3.43 -10.02 -0.01
N MET A 502 2.85 -11.07 -0.58
CA MET A 502 2.85 -12.41 0.00
C MET A 502 4.24 -13.02 0.01
N PHE A 503 4.99 -12.90 -1.10
CA PHE A 503 6.33 -13.46 -1.19
C PHE A 503 7.32 -12.69 -0.32
N SER A 504 7.20 -11.35 -0.22
CA SER A 504 7.99 -10.55 0.72
C SER A 504 7.75 -10.97 2.18
N HIS A 505 6.51 -11.28 2.56
CA HIS A 505 6.21 -11.78 3.89
C HIS A 505 6.82 -13.18 4.12
N SER A 506 6.68 -14.09 3.15
CA SER A 506 7.29 -15.42 3.19
C SER A 506 8.82 -15.34 3.32
N LEU A 507 9.50 -14.44 2.60
CA LEU A 507 10.96 -14.28 2.66
C LEU A 507 11.49 -13.82 4.02
N ILE A 508 10.70 -13.09 4.80
CA ILE A 508 11.05 -12.69 6.18
C ILE A 508 11.02 -13.91 7.10
N THR A 509 10.11 -14.85 6.86
CA THR A 509 10.02 -16.09 7.65
C THR A 509 11.01 -17.17 7.24
N LEU A 510 11.65 -17.05 6.07
CA LEU A 510 12.59 -18.01 5.53
C LEU A 510 14.03 -17.72 5.98
N HIS A 511 14.75 -18.78 6.36
CA HIS A 511 16.17 -18.68 6.68
C HIS A 511 17.05 -18.94 5.46
N ASP A 512 18.32 -18.50 5.50
CA ASP A 512 19.32 -18.77 4.46
C ASP A 512 19.45 -20.26 4.12
N ALA A 513 19.38 -21.17 5.10
CA ALA A 513 19.44 -22.61 4.83
C ALA A 513 18.24 -23.13 4.02
N GLU A 514 17.04 -22.55 4.21
CA GLU A 514 15.82 -22.89 3.47
C GLU A 514 15.78 -22.19 2.09
N PHE A 515 16.34 -20.98 2.01
CA PHE A 515 16.42 -20.19 0.78
C PHE A 515 17.48 -20.71 -0.20
N TYR A 516 18.69 -21.03 0.29
CA TYR A 516 19.81 -21.54 -0.52
C TYR A 516 19.95 -23.06 -0.53
N GLY A 517 19.11 -23.78 0.23
CA GLY A 517 19.18 -25.24 0.33
C GLY A 517 19.16 -25.88 -1.05
N GLU A 518 20.19 -26.67 -1.35
CA GLU A 518 20.27 -27.45 -2.59
C GLU A 518 19.06 -28.39 -2.70
N GLU A 519 18.61 -28.59 -3.94
CA GLU A 519 17.53 -29.47 -4.38
C GLU A 519 17.17 -30.61 -3.41
N ARG A 520 16.27 -30.35 -2.44
CA ARG A 520 15.70 -31.43 -1.63
C ARG A 520 14.26 -31.72 -2.05
N CYS A 521 14.18 -32.86 -2.72
CA CYS A 521 13.08 -33.82 -2.67
C CYS A 521 11.78 -33.39 -3.35
N LYS A 522 11.77 -33.55 -4.69
CA LYS A 522 10.57 -33.79 -5.51
C LYS A 522 9.67 -34.96 -5.02
N LEU A 523 10.03 -35.65 -3.93
CA LEU A 523 9.29 -36.80 -3.40
C LEU A 523 8.27 -36.47 -2.30
N ASN A 524 8.22 -35.26 -1.73
CA ASN A 524 7.13 -34.85 -0.82
C ASN A 524 6.69 -33.40 -1.11
N SER A 525 5.97 -33.22 -2.22
CA SER A 525 5.55 -31.93 -2.81
C SER A 525 4.53 -31.12 -2.00
N GLN A 526 4.24 -31.48 -0.75
CA GLN A 526 3.18 -30.82 0.03
C GLN A 526 3.68 -29.76 1.03
N TYR A 527 4.98 -29.71 1.36
CA TYR A 527 5.50 -28.82 2.43
C TYR A 527 6.89 -28.23 2.15
N ALA A 528 7.20 -27.82 0.93
CA ALA A 528 8.37 -26.97 0.71
C ALA A 528 8.08 -25.55 1.22
N ALA A 529 8.89 -25.06 2.18
CA ALA A 529 8.77 -23.70 2.70
C ALA A 529 9.16 -22.64 1.65
N MET A 530 10.17 -22.92 0.82
CA MET A 530 10.61 -22.05 -0.27
C MET A 530 9.82 -22.36 -1.57
N PRO A 531 9.10 -21.39 -2.16
CA PRO A 531 8.27 -21.62 -3.35
C PRO A 531 9.03 -21.72 -4.68
N PHE A 532 10.27 -21.21 -4.77
CA PHE A 532 11.02 -21.12 -6.04
C PHE A 532 12.45 -21.67 -5.89
N SER A 533 12.99 -22.23 -6.98
CA SER A 533 14.41 -22.56 -7.04
C SER A 533 15.28 -21.34 -7.32
N LEU A 534 16.59 -21.41 -7.02
CA LEU A 534 17.54 -20.33 -7.36
C LEU A 534 17.55 -20.03 -8.88
N SER A 535 17.37 -21.04 -9.74
CA SER A 535 17.32 -20.85 -11.19
C SER A 535 16.06 -20.12 -11.68
N GLU A 536 14.95 -20.22 -10.94
CA GLU A 536 13.72 -19.47 -11.22
C GLU A 536 13.75 -18.05 -10.63
N LEU A 537 14.46 -17.84 -9.53
CA LEU A 537 14.62 -16.55 -8.87
C LEU A 537 15.44 -15.55 -9.69
N VAL A 538 16.45 -16.01 -10.41
CA VAL A 538 17.28 -15.15 -11.28
C VAL A 538 16.42 -14.43 -12.32
N PRO A 539 15.69 -15.09 -13.23
CA PRO A 539 14.84 -14.38 -14.19
C PRO A 539 13.71 -13.60 -13.52
N MET A 540 13.16 -14.07 -12.39
CA MET A 540 12.13 -13.34 -11.64
C MET A 540 12.62 -12.00 -11.11
N SER A 541 13.77 -11.98 -10.45
CA SER A 541 14.37 -10.74 -9.93
C SER A 541 14.68 -9.74 -11.05
N TYR A 542 15.07 -10.23 -12.23
CA TYR A 542 15.24 -9.40 -13.43
C TYR A 542 13.92 -8.72 -13.86
N TYR A 543 12.84 -9.49 -14.00
CA TYR A 543 11.54 -8.94 -14.37
C TYR A 543 10.98 -7.96 -13.34
N LEU A 544 11.14 -8.26 -12.03
CA LEU A 544 10.68 -7.37 -10.96
C LEU A 544 11.47 -6.06 -10.91
N ARG A 545 12.79 -6.12 -11.11
CA ARG A 545 13.65 -4.94 -11.24
C ARG A 545 13.19 -4.06 -12.39
N ASP A 546 12.98 -4.64 -13.57
CA ASP A 546 12.53 -3.87 -14.74
C ASP A 546 11.11 -3.32 -14.53
N ALA A 547 10.21 -4.11 -13.92
CA ALA A 547 8.89 -3.65 -13.53
C ALA A 547 8.96 -2.43 -12.60
N CYS A 548 9.85 -2.39 -11.60
CA CYS A 548 10.04 -1.20 -10.76
C CYS A 548 10.34 0.05 -11.59
N LEU A 549 11.26 -0.04 -12.56
CA LEU A 549 11.65 1.08 -13.42
C LEU A 549 10.49 1.52 -14.32
N GLY A 550 9.81 0.57 -14.97
CA GLY A 550 8.69 0.91 -15.84
C GLY A 550 7.45 1.41 -15.08
N ILE A 551 7.20 0.97 -13.85
CA ILE A 551 6.17 1.55 -12.97
C ILE A 551 6.51 3.01 -12.64
N LEU A 552 7.78 3.34 -12.40
CA LEU A 552 8.20 4.73 -12.18
C LEU A 552 7.98 5.60 -13.42
N ASP A 553 8.25 5.07 -14.60
CA ASP A 553 8.00 5.76 -15.86
C ASP A 553 6.49 6.03 -16.08
N LEU A 554 5.64 5.08 -15.70
CA LEU A 554 4.17 5.23 -15.74
C LEU A 554 3.64 6.22 -14.69
N ALA A 555 4.23 6.23 -13.48
CA ALA A 555 3.85 7.16 -12.41
C ALA A 555 4.31 8.61 -12.67
N HIS A 556 5.41 8.79 -13.42
CA HIS A 556 6.04 10.08 -13.71
C HIS A 556 6.43 10.20 -15.19
N PRO A 557 5.45 10.34 -16.12
CA PRO A 557 5.72 10.41 -17.55
C PRO A 557 6.50 11.67 -17.95
N ASP A 558 7.35 11.57 -18.97
CA ASP A 558 8.28 12.64 -19.41
C ASP A 558 7.61 13.92 -19.93
N ILE A 559 6.34 13.86 -20.32
CA ILE A 559 5.62 14.97 -20.94
C ILE A 559 4.62 15.56 -19.93
N LYS A 560 5.01 16.63 -19.22
CA LYS A 560 4.02 17.58 -18.70
C LYS A 560 3.74 18.60 -19.79
N HIS A 561 2.48 18.70 -20.23
CA HIS A 561 2.00 19.91 -20.89
C HIS A 561 2.03 21.05 -19.86
N SER A 562 3.15 21.77 -19.76
CA SER A 562 3.16 23.09 -19.14
C SER A 562 2.44 24.06 -20.08
N ILE A 563 1.12 23.95 -20.16
CA ILE A 563 0.29 25.03 -20.67
C ILE A 563 0.25 26.05 -19.54
N ASN A 564 0.85 27.23 -19.77
CA ASN A 564 0.81 28.39 -18.87
C ASN A 564 -0.56 28.49 -18.18
N ASP A 565 -0.57 28.60 -16.85
CA ASP A 565 -1.80 28.68 -16.06
C ASP A 565 -2.70 29.86 -16.50
N GLU A 566 -2.12 30.91 -17.07
CA GLU A 566 -2.85 32.01 -17.71
C GLU A 566 -3.66 31.57 -18.94
N TYR A 567 -3.13 30.64 -19.74
CA TYR A 567 -3.81 30.03 -20.88
C TYR A 567 -4.87 29.01 -20.44
N GLN A 568 -4.66 28.36 -19.29
CA GLN A 568 -5.67 27.50 -18.65
C GLN A 568 -6.85 28.34 -18.15
N HIS A 569 -6.60 29.45 -17.47
CA HIS A 569 -7.65 30.38 -17.02
C HIS A 569 -8.45 30.98 -18.19
N ALA A 570 -7.81 31.25 -19.34
CA ALA A 570 -8.51 31.71 -20.55
C ALA A 570 -9.40 30.63 -21.20
N LEU A 571 -9.12 29.34 -20.99
CA LEU A 571 -9.89 28.20 -21.54
C LEU A 571 -10.95 27.65 -20.58
N VAL A 572 -10.84 27.92 -19.28
CA VAL A 572 -11.81 27.48 -18.24
C VAL A 572 -13.21 28.02 -18.48
N HIS A 573 -13.36 29.18 -19.12
CA HIS A 573 -14.68 29.71 -19.47
C HIS A 573 -15.40 28.96 -20.60
N THR A 574 -14.74 28.03 -21.30
CA THR A 574 -15.28 27.41 -22.52
C THR A 574 -15.63 25.93 -22.36
N PHE A 575 -15.10 25.22 -21.34
CA PHE A 575 -15.36 23.78 -21.14
C PHE A 575 -15.44 23.39 -19.64
N ASN A 576 -16.66 23.26 -19.11
CA ASN A 576 -16.96 22.89 -17.72
C ASN A 576 -16.69 21.41 -17.32
N ASN A 577 -15.96 20.62 -18.12
CA ASN A 577 -15.82 19.17 -17.93
C ASN A 577 -14.43 18.66 -17.51
N ARG A 578 -13.43 19.51 -17.22
CA ARG A 578 -12.04 19.05 -16.97
C ARG A 578 -11.64 18.82 -15.51
N LYS A 579 -12.47 19.15 -14.52
CA LYS A 579 -12.18 18.79 -13.11
C LYS A 579 -12.06 17.27 -12.90
N SER A 580 -12.73 16.47 -13.72
CA SER A 580 -12.62 15.00 -13.65
C SER A 580 -11.28 14.45 -14.13
N ASP A 581 -10.60 15.11 -15.08
CA ASP A 581 -9.40 14.52 -15.71
C ASP A 581 -8.15 14.62 -14.82
N GLN A 582 -8.05 15.66 -13.98
CA GLN A 582 -6.95 15.80 -13.00
C GLN A 582 -7.12 14.81 -11.83
N ASP A 583 -8.34 14.68 -11.29
CA ASP A 583 -8.63 13.72 -10.22
C ASP A 583 -8.36 12.26 -10.64
N ILE A 584 -8.66 11.91 -11.91
CA ILE A 584 -8.37 10.59 -12.47
C ILE A 584 -6.86 10.34 -12.55
N GLN A 585 -6.08 11.29 -13.08
CA GLN A 585 -4.63 11.15 -13.19
C GLN A 585 -3.94 11.02 -11.83
N ASP A 586 -4.45 11.71 -10.80
CA ASP A 586 -3.92 11.62 -9.45
C ASP A 586 -4.23 10.26 -8.79
N GLU A 587 -5.44 9.71 -8.96
CA GLU A 587 -5.77 8.35 -8.50
C GLU A 587 -4.95 7.26 -9.22
N GLU A 588 -4.69 7.43 -10.52
CA GLU A 588 -3.82 6.52 -11.26
C GLU A 588 -2.39 6.53 -10.73
N LYS A 589 -1.85 7.73 -10.50
CA LYS A 589 -0.52 7.90 -9.92
C LYS A 589 -0.40 7.24 -8.55
N LYS A 590 -1.41 7.40 -7.68
CA LYS A 590 -1.47 6.74 -6.37
C LYS A 590 -1.39 5.22 -6.48
N THR A 591 -2.11 4.65 -7.44
CA THR A 591 -2.14 3.20 -7.67
C THR A 591 -0.76 2.68 -8.09
N TRP A 592 -0.09 3.36 -9.03
CA TRP A 592 1.26 2.99 -9.46
C TRP A 592 2.30 3.11 -8.33
N ILE A 593 2.24 4.17 -7.52
CA ILE A 593 3.12 4.34 -6.36
C ILE A 593 2.89 3.21 -5.33
N CYS A 594 1.64 2.84 -5.08
CA CYS A 594 1.32 1.75 -4.17
C CYS A 594 1.92 0.42 -4.64
N LEU A 595 1.80 0.12 -5.94
CA LEU A 595 2.43 -1.06 -6.54
C LEU A 595 3.97 -0.98 -6.46
N PHE A 596 4.57 0.16 -6.80
CA PHE A 596 6.02 0.37 -6.76
C PHE A 596 6.59 0.03 -5.37
N LYS A 597 5.97 0.51 -4.29
CA LYS A 597 6.43 0.25 -2.92
C LYS A 597 6.54 -1.25 -2.62
N VAL A 598 5.52 -2.02 -2.99
CA VAL A 598 5.49 -3.47 -2.68
C VAL A 598 6.50 -4.23 -3.55
N VAL A 599 6.63 -3.88 -4.83
CA VAL A 599 7.61 -4.52 -5.71
C VAL A 599 9.04 -4.19 -5.26
N VAL A 600 9.33 -2.93 -4.92
CA VAL A 600 10.66 -2.50 -4.41
C VAL A 600 11.06 -3.23 -3.15
N VAL A 601 10.15 -3.40 -2.18
CA VAL A 601 10.45 -4.13 -0.94
C VAL A 601 10.93 -5.55 -1.26
N LEU A 602 10.22 -6.25 -2.14
CA LEU A 602 10.63 -7.59 -2.56
C LEU A 602 11.97 -7.58 -3.30
N VAL A 603 12.17 -6.66 -4.24
CA VAL A 603 13.42 -6.54 -5.00
C VAL A 603 14.60 -6.26 -4.06
N ARG A 604 14.44 -5.38 -3.07
CA ARG A 604 15.46 -5.09 -2.04
C ARG A 604 15.76 -6.31 -1.19
N GLN A 605 14.75 -7.07 -0.78
CA GLN A 605 14.97 -8.31 -0.02
C GLN A 605 15.76 -9.35 -0.82
N LEU A 606 15.44 -9.52 -2.12
CA LEU A 606 16.17 -10.43 -3.01
C LEU A 606 17.60 -9.95 -3.26
N TYR A 607 17.81 -8.65 -3.48
CA TYR A 607 19.13 -8.05 -3.61
C TYR A 607 19.95 -8.23 -2.32
N ASN A 608 19.38 -7.98 -1.15
CA ASN A 608 20.04 -8.18 0.14
C ASN A 608 20.39 -9.66 0.40
N ARG A 609 19.63 -10.62 -0.14
CA ARG A 609 20.04 -12.04 -0.13
C ARG A 609 21.21 -12.25 -1.10
N ASP A 610 21.14 -11.72 -2.32
CA ASP A 610 22.21 -11.87 -3.31
C ASP A 610 23.56 -11.24 -2.86
N THR A 611 23.53 -10.12 -2.12
CA THR A 611 24.74 -9.50 -1.56
C THR A 611 25.39 -10.38 -0.49
N ARG A 612 24.61 -11.09 0.33
CA ARG A 612 25.11 -12.04 1.35
C ARG A 612 25.75 -13.27 0.71
N ARG A 613 25.03 -13.93 -0.20
CA ARG A 613 25.54 -15.06 -0.99
C ARG A 613 25.04 -14.92 -2.42
N ARG A 614 25.97 -14.62 -3.32
CA ARG A 614 25.66 -14.39 -4.73
C ARG A 614 25.07 -15.64 -5.39
N PHE A 615 23.89 -15.47 -5.98
CA PHE A 615 23.23 -16.44 -6.85
C PHE A 615 22.87 -15.83 -8.22
N CYS A 616 22.89 -14.50 -8.35
CA CYS A 616 22.75 -13.80 -9.62
C CYS A 616 24.11 -13.53 -10.30
N PRO A 617 24.16 -13.41 -11.64
CA PRO A 617 25.35 -12.95 -12.37
C PRO A 617 25.79 -11.52 -11.97
N LYS A 618 27.08 -11.19 -12.15
CA LYS A 618 27.67 -9.91 -11.70
C LYS A 618 26.99 -8.65 -12.24
N THR A 619 26.40 -8.69 -13.43
CA THR A 619 25.73 -7.55 -14.08
C THR A 619 24.21 -7.61 -13.98
N HIS A 620 23.66 -8.59 -13.26
CA HIS A 620 22.23 -8.87 -13.22
C HIS A 620 21.36 -7.73 -12.70
N TRP A 621 21.87 -6.97 -11.73
CA TRP A 621 21.12 -5.88 -11.12
C TRP A 621 21.26 -4.55 -11.87
N LEU A 622 22.25 -4.43 -12.75
CA LEU A 622 22.50 -3.21 -13.52
C LEU A 622 21.47 -3.07 -14.65
N SER A 623 20.83 -1.91 -14.75
CA SER A 623 19.91 -1.62 -15.87
C SER A 623 20.58 -0.73 -16.92
N SER A 624 20.42 -1.10 -18.19
CA SER A 624 20.81 -0.27 -19.34
C SER A 624 19.78 0.83 -19.63
N HIS A 625 18.55 0.72 -19.10
CA HIS A 625 17.46 1.68 -19.31
C HIS A 625 17.57 2.93 -18.44
N VAL A 626 18.33 2.85 -17.34
CA VAL A 626 18.55 3.98 -16.42
C VAL A 626 19.78 4.76 -16.86
N THR A 627 19.57 5.98 -17.36
CA THR A 627 20.65 6.90 -17.78
C THR A 627 20.90 7.99 -16.73
N VAL A 628 21.04 7.59 -15.47
CA VAL A 628 21.48 8.50 -14.40
C VAL A 628 22.98 8.71 -14.55
N GLN A 629 23.34 9.75 -15.30
CA GLN A 629 24.73 10.20 -15.43
C GLN A 629 25.00 11.26 -14.37
N ALA A 630 26.14 11.17 -13.68
CA ALA A 630 26.52 12.15 -12.66
C ALA A 630 26.54 13.60 -13.21
N ASN A 631 26.80 13.79 -14.51
CA ASN A 631 26.77 15.09 -15.23
C ASN A 631 25.40 15.74 -15.37
N ARG A 632 24.32 15.01 -15.18
CA ARG A 632 22.95 15.47 -15.45
C ARG A 632 22.08 15.56 -14.20
N VAL A 633 22.62 15.22 -13.03
CA VAL A 633 21.94 15.35 -11.74
C VAL A 633 22.18 16.76 -11.23
N SER A 634 21.11 17.56 -11.13
CA SER A 634 21.19 18.91 -10.57
C SER A 634 21.51 18.82 -9.08
N ILE A 635 22.73 19.24 -8.71
CA ILE A 635 23.28 19.10 -7.36
C ILE A 635 22.49 19.93 -6.32
N SER A 636 21.81 20.99 -6.78
CA SER A 636 20.94 21.85 -5.96
C SER A 636 19.70 21.15 -5.40
N LEU A 637 19.38 19.92 -5.85
CA LEU A 637 18.12 19.24 -5.53
C LEU A 637 18.20 18.23 -4.37
N LEU A 638 19.39 17.88 -3.88
CA LEU A 638 19.53 16.88 -2.81
C LEU A 638 19.58 17.44 -1.38
N PRO A 639 20.08 18.66 -1.09
CA PRO A 639 20.05 19.20 0.29
C PRO A 639 18.66 19.66 0.75
N SER A 640 17.83 20.19 -0.15
CA SER A 640 16.51 20.79 0.15
C SER A 640 15.38 19.78 0.35
N VAL A 641 15.68 18.49 0.30
CA VAL A 641 14.70 17.39 0.35
C VAL A 641 14.46 16.87 1.78
N LYS A 642 15.16 17.42 2.78
CA LYS A 642 15.03 17.08 4.22
C LYS A 642 13.59 17.02 4.74
N GLN A 643 12.63 17.67 4.09
CA GLN A 643 11.21 17.66 4.50
C GLN A 643 10.27 16.89 3.54
N VAL A 644 10.70 16.52 2.34
CA VAL A 644 9.79 16.00 1.28
C VAL A 644 9.74 14.47 1.23
N ILE A 645 10.86 13.77 1.33
CA ILE A 645 10.89 12.30 1.13
C ILE A 645 10.59 11.53 2.43
N VAL A 646 11.13 12.01 3.57
CA VAL A 646 10.91 11.38 4.89
C VAL A 646 9.44 11.46 5.31
N SER A 647 8.73 12.53 4.94
CA SER A 647 7.30 12.72 5.23
C SER A 647 6.36 11.99 4.25
N GLN A 648 6.81 11.70 3.01
CA GLN A 648 5.96 11.08 1.97
C GLN A 648 6.03 9.54 1.93
N PHE A 649 7.12 8.92 2.36
CA PHE A 649 7.33 7.49 2.07
C PHE A 649 7.29 6.54 3.27
N PHE A 650 7.66 6.95 4.49
CA PHE A 650 7.93 5.99 5.58
C PHE A 650 7.12 6.11 6.88
N PHE A 651 6.10 6.97 6.93
CA PHE A 651 5.00 6.82 7.89
C PHE A 651 3.65 6.81 7.17
N LYS A 652 2.70 6.02 7.72
CA LYS A 652 1.29 5.88 7.35
C LYS A 652 0.84 6.88 6.27
N LEU A 653 0.63 6.38 5.05
CA LEU A 653 0.02 7.04 3.88
C LEU A 653 -0.39 8.50 4.23
N SER A 654 0.39 9.54 3.89
CA SER A 654 -0.12 10.92 3.77
C SER A 654 -0.37 11.16 2.28
N LEU A 655 -1.62 11.47 1.89
CA LEU A 655 -2.01 11.65 0.48
C LEU A 655 -2.42 13.09 0.16
N ASN A 656 -2.36 14.01 1.11
CA ASN A 656 -2.62 15.43 0.87
C ASN A 656 -1.68 16.25 1.78
N THR A 657 -0.47 16.50 1.29
CA THR A 657 0.25 17.73 1.64
C THR A 657 0.57 18.43 0.34
N THR A 658 -0.42 19.17 -0.17
CA THR A 658 -0.09 20.44 -0.82
C THR A 658 0.77 21.23 0.15
N PHE A 659 2.01 21.47 -0.28
CA PHE A 659 2.92 22.50 0.21
C PHE A 659 2.25 23.53 1.13
N THR A 660 2.59 23.48 2.41
CA THR A 660 2.64 24.68 3.24
C THR A 660 3.98 24.62 3.97
N LEU A 661 5.00 25.21 3.34
CA LEU A 661 6.08 26.02 3.94
C LEU A 661 7.28 26.10 2.96
N TYR A 662 7.61 27.35 2.62
CA TYR A 662 8.64 27.86 1.71
C TYR A 662 8.32 27.86 0.21
N ASP A 663 7.74 28.98 -0.19
CA ASP A 663 7.10 29.34 -1.46
C ASP A 663 8.08 29.80 -2.56
N GLU A 664 9.32 29.30 -2.61
CA GLU A 664 10.33 29.87 -3.55
C GLU A 664 11.03 28.88 -4.49
N SER A 665 10.76 27.57 -4.43
CA SER A 665 11.41 26.61 -5.34
C SER A 665 10.45 26.07 -6.41
N PRO A 666 10.80 26.15 -7.71
CA PRO A 666 9.95 25.61 -8.77
C PRO A 666 9.79 24.08 -8.65
N PRO A 667 8.64 23.51 -9.08
CA PRO A 667 8.39 22.08 -9.00
C PRO A 667 9.41 21.30 -9.85
N LEU A 668 9.96 20.23 -9.27
CA LEU A 668 10.93 19.34 -9.91
C LEU A 668 10.38 18.76 -11.23
N ALA A 669 11.26 18.63 -12.22
CA ALA A 669 10.95 17.90 -13.45
C ALA A 669 10.72 16.40 -13.14
N ASN A 670 9.79 15.75 -13.84
CA ASN A 670 9.48 14.32 -13.63
C ASN A 670 10.70 13.41 -13.81
N ARG A 671 11.66 13.78 -14.67
CA ARG A 671 12.93 13.07 -14.81
C ARG A 671 13.76 13.11 -13.53
N ASP A 672 13.84 14.26 -12.88
CA ASP A 672 14.63 14.43 -11.66
C ASP A 672 13.97 13.69 -10.49
N VAL A 673 12.64 13.72 -10.40
CA VAL A 673 11.87 12.93 -9.43
C VAL A 673 12.15 11.43 -9.60
N ARG A 674 12.11 10.90 -10.83
CA ARG A 674 12.44 9.48 -11.10
C ARG A 674 13.87 9.14 -10.69
N ASN A 675 14.85 9.96 -11.08
CA ASN A 675 16.25 9.74 -10.75
C ASN A 675 16.48 9.72 -9.24
N LEU A 676 15.83 10.62 -8.50
CA LEU A 676 15.89 10.64 -7.03
C LEU A 676 15.31 9.37 -6.43
N ILE A 677 14.11 8.95 -6.87
CA ILE A 677 13.48 7.71 -6.37
C ILE A 677 14.35 6.49 -6.64
N VAL A 678 14.98 6.40 -7.81
CA VAL A 678 15.91 5.30 -8.13
C VAL A 678 17.13 5.33 -7.20
N LEU A 679 17.72 6.50 -6.94
CA LEU A 679 18.88 6.64 -6.05
C LEU A 679 18.56 6.35 -4.58
N THR A 680 17.33 6.56 -4.13
CA THR A 680 16.93 6.31 -2.73
C THR A 680 16.43 4.88 -2.51
N GLU A 681 15.62 4.35 -3.43
CA GLU A 681 14.92 3.06 -3.21
C GLU A 681 15.62 1.86 -3.85
N ILE A 682 16.24 2.03 -5.02
CA ILE A 682 16.88 0.93 -5.79
C ILE A 682 18.24 1.36 -6.39
N PRO A 683 19.18 1.91 -5.59
CA PRO A 683 20.43 2.47 -6.11
C PRO A 683 21.34 1.44 -6.78
N PHE A 684 21.26 0.17 -6.39
CA PHE A 684 22.04 -0.94 -6.97
C PHE A 684 21.77 -1.20 -8.46
N VAL A 685 20.74 -0.58 -9.03
CA VAL A 685 20.48 -0.59 -10.47
C VAL A 685 21.48 0.26 -11.26
N ILE A 686 22.11 1.23 -10.58
CA ILE A 686 23.16 2.09 -11.09
C ILE A 686 24.52 1.52 -10.67
N SER A 687 25.49 1.57 -11.59
CA SER A 687 26.84 1.08 -11.31
C SER A 687 27.48 1.82 -10.13
N PHE A 688 28.31 1.10 -9.37
CA PHE A 688 29.08 1.68 -8.26
C PHE A 688 29.85 2.94 -8.68
N ALA A 689 30.49 2.90 -9.86
CA ALA A 689 31.28 4.02 -10.37
C ALA A 689 30.45 5.29 -10.61
N GLU A 690 29.24 5.18 -11.17
CA GLU A 690 28.38 6.35 -11.37
C GLU A 690 27.80 6.87 -10.05
N ARG A 691 27.39 5.99 -9.12
CA ARG A 691 26.96 6.40 -7.78
C ARG A 691 28.08 7.09 -7.00
N PHE A 692 29.32 6.61 -7.13
CA PHE A 692 30.49 7.24 -6.51
C PHE A 692 30.77 8.63 -7.08
N LYS A 693 30.66 8.83 -8.40
CA LYS A 693 30.76 10.17 -9.01
C LYS A 693 29.65 11.11 -8.53
N ILE A 694 28.44 10.60 -8.30
CA ILE A 694 27.34 11.38 -7.73
C ILE A 694 27.69 11.80 -6.30
N LEU A 695 28.14 10.85 -5.46
CA LEU A 695 28.60 11.15 -4.10
C LEU A 695 29.69 12.21 -4.08
N GLN A 696 30.72 12.08 -4.92
CA GLN A 696 31.81 13.06 -5.01
C GLN A 696 31.31 14.45 -5.34
N ARG A 697 30.35 14.59 -6.26
CA ARG A 697 29.76 15.90 -6.61
C ARG A 697 28.94 16.51 -5.49
N LEU A 698 28.17 15.69 -4.77
CA LEU A 698 27.40 16.14 -3.62
C LEU A 698 28.32 16.68 -2.53
N ILE A 699 29.41 15.95 -2.24
CA ILE A 699 30.46 16.40 -1.33
C ILE A 699 31.11 17.68 -1.85
N MET A 700 31.44 17.76 -3.13
CA MET A 700 32.14 18.89 -3.73
C MET A 700 31.29 20.17 -3.69
N ALA A 701 30.00 20.11 -4.04
CA ALA A 701 29.09 21.25 -3.91
C ALA A 701 28.86 21.64 -2.44
N ASN A 702 28.79 20.67 -1.53
CA ASN A 702 28.69 20.99 -0.11
C ASN A 702 30.00 21.61 0.43
N LYS A 703 31.16 21.25 -0.13
CA LYS A 703 32.42 21.92 0.15
C LYS A 703 32.42 23.34 -0.39
N GLU A 704 31.93 23.60 -1.60
CA GLU A 704 31.85 24.97 -2.14
C GLU A 704 30.98 25.89 -1.25
N GLU A 705 29.90 25.35 -0.68
CA GLU A 705 29.03 26.08 0.26
C GLU A 705 29.73 26.39 1.60
N ASN A 706 30.52 25.46 2.15
CA ASN A 706 31.13 25.59 3.47
C ASN A 706 32.60 26.08 3.45
N GLN A 707 33.31 25.87 2.35
CA GLN A 707 34.73 26.17 2.12
C GLN A 707 34.83 27.12 0.91
N SER A 708 34.64 28.43 1.14
CA SER A 708 34.76 29.44 0.07
C SER A 708 36.11 29.38 -0.66
N GLU A 709 36.19 29.80 -1.93
CA GLU A 709 37.44 29.81 -2.71
C GLU A 709 38.58 30.60 -2.02
N MET A 710 38.22 31.63 -1.26
CA MET A 710 39.16 32.43 -0.44
C MET A 710 39.92 31.59 0.61
N THR A 711 39.35 30.46 1.07
CA THR A 711 40.02 29.57 2.05
C THR A 711 41.28 28.90 1.48
N ASN A 712 41.37 28.78 0.15
CA ASN A 712 42.58 28.31 -0.53
C ASN A 712 43.72 29.33 -0.47
N PHE A 713 43.40 30.62 -0.32
CA PHE A 713 44.37 31.71 -0.16
C PHE A 713 44.61 32.07 1.31
N LEU A 714 44.31 31.16 2.25
CA LEU A 714 44.43 31.40 3.70
C LEU A 714 43.45 32.47 4.25
N VAL A 715 42.40 32.81 3.52
CA VAL A 715 41.40 33.81 3.94
C VAL A 715 40.05 33.13 4.17
N GLY A 716 39.54 33.17 5.40
CA GLY A 716 38.24 32.59 5.76
C GLY A 716 38.30 31.57 6.90
N PRO A 717 37.14 31.01 7.32
CA PRO A 717 37.06 30.10 8.46
C PRO A 717 37.76 28.78 8.16
N SER A 718 38.72 28.41 9.02
CA SER A 718 39.46 27.15 8.97
C SER A 718 39.72 26.64 10.39
N ILE A 719 39.79 25.32 10.55
CA ILE A 719 40.09 24.68 11.83
C ILE A 719 41.60 24.56 11.94
N ASN A 720 42.21 25.21 12.92
CA ASN A 720 43.65 25.14 13.15
C ASN A 720 43.92 24.46 14.49
N ILE A 721 44.59 23.31 14.47
CA ILE A 721 44.86 22.51 15.67
C ILE A 721 46.34 22.16 15.77
N ALA A 722 46.87 22.25 16.98
CA ALA A 722 48.21 21.76 17.32
C ALA A 722 48.11 20.46 18.11
N ILE A 723 48.78 19.39 17.69
CA ILE A 723 48.60 18.03 18.25
C ILE A 723 49.96 17.42 18.59
N ARG A 724 50.09 16.82 19.77
CA ARG A 724 51.30 16.10 20.17
C ARG A 724 51.32 14.72 19.54
N ARG A 725 52.45 14.33 18.93
CA ARG A 725 52.59 13.08 18.18
C ARG A 725 52.33 11.82 19.02
N ASP A 726 52.64 11.86 20.32
CA ASP A 726 52.42 10.72 21.23
C ASP A 726 50.99 10.67 21.81
N TYR A 727 50.23 11.75 21.72
CA TYR A 727 48.88 11.90 22.33
C TYR A 727 47.84 12.31 21.29
N VAL A 728 47.95 11.77 20.07
CA VAL A 728 47.16 12.18 18.91
C VAL A 728 45.65 12.05 19.16
N TYR A 729 45.23 10.97 19.83
CA TYR A 729 43.81 10.72 20.07
C TYR A 729 43.25 11.60 21.18
N GLU A 730 43.94 11.72 22.32
CA GLU A 730 43.52 12.54 23.46
C GLU A 730 43.42 14.02 23.06
N ASP A 731 44.46 14.54 22.41
CA ASP A 731 44.49 15.94 21.96
C ASP A 731 43.41 16.20 20.90
N ALA A 732 43.15 15.23 20.00
CA ALA A 732 42.10 15.36 19.00
C ALA A 732 40.69 15.25 19.62
N PHE A 733 40.47 14.33 20.56
CA PHE A 733 39.17 14.17 21.21
C PHE A 733 38.78 15.43 21.97
N ASP A 734 39.72 16.03 22.71
CA ASP A 734 39.49 17.29 23.40
C ASP A 734 39.19 18.42 22.39
N LYS A 735 40.13 18.70 21.47
CA LYS A 735 40.05 19.88 20.58
C LYS A 735 38.98 19.80 19.49
N LEU A 736 38.67 18.60 19.00
CA LEU A 736 37.71 18.38 17.90
C LEU A 736 36.38 17.78 18.39
N SER A 737 36.14 17.81 19.70
CA SER A 737 34.83 17.54 20.29
C SER A 737 33.78 18.54 19.74
N PRO A 738 32.48 18.17 19.73
CA PRO A 738 31.42 19.08 19.28
C PRO A 738 31.30 20.35 20.14
N GLU A 739 31.78 20.30 21.39
CA GLU A 739 31.79 21.43 22.32
C GLU A 739 32.80 22.51 21.90
N ASN A 740 33.96 22.09 21.37
CA ASN A 740 35.03 22.99 20.94
C ASN A 740 34.94 23.37 19.46
N GLU A 741 34.63 22.40 18.58
CA GLU A 741 34.54 22.62 17.14
C GLU A 741 33.23 22.07 16.60
N ALA A 742 32.22 22.91 16.46
CA ALA A 742 30.88 22.50 16.03
C ALA A 742 30.80 22.12 14.53
N ASN A 743 31.60 22.74 13.65
CA ASN A 743 31.52 22.52 12.20
C ASN A 743 32.81 21.93 11.62
N LEU A 744 32.90 20.60 11.54
CA LEU A 744 34.03 19.90 10.92
C LEU A 744 34.02 19.89 9.39
N LYS A 745 33.03 20.51 8.72
CA LYS A 745 33.04 20.62 7.25
C LYS A 745 34.05 21.65 6.77
N LEU A 746 34.52 22.53 7.65
CA LEU A 746 35.57 23.49 7.37
C LEU A 746 36.91 22.81 7.03
N LYS A 747 37.76 23.53 6.30
CA LYS A 747 39.11 23.07 5.97
C LYS A 747 39.94 23.01 7.25
N MET A 748 40.57 21.86 7.50
CA MET A 748 41.39 21.62 8.69
C MET A 748 42.87 21.77 8.37
N ARG A 749 43.61 22.38 9.29
CA ARG A 749 45.07 22.47 9.28
C ARG A 749 45.62 21.97 10.59
N VAL A 750 46.59 21.07 10.48
CA VAL A 750 47.18 20.38 11.62
C VAL A 750 48.65 20.77 11.74
N GLN A 751 49.04 21.13 12.95
CA GLN A 751 50.44 21.33 13.33
C GLN A 751 50.83 20.22 14.31
N LEU A 752 51.78 19.38 13.94
CA LEU A 752 52.28 18.33 14.83
C LEU A 752 53.39 18.87 15.73
N ARG A 753 53.42 18.40 16.98
CA ARG A 753 54.46 18.71 17.97
C ARG A 753 55.16 17.43 18.39
N ASN A 754 56.48 17.47 18.41
CA ASN A 754 57.31 16.34 18.85
C ASN A 754 57.27 16.16 20.36
N ALA A 755 57.87 15.07 20.84
CA ALA A 755 58.02 14.76 22.26
C ALA A 755 58.72 15.89 23.05
N ALA A 756 59.56 16.71 22.40
CA ALA A 756 60.23 17.88 22.99
C ALA A 756 59.34 19.15 23.06
N GLY A 757 58.08 19.08 22.59
CA GLY A 757 57.13 20.19 22.58
C GLY A 757 57.38 21.25 21.49
N LEU A 758 58.36 21.02 20.62
CA LEU A 758 58.66 21.86 19.46
C LEU A 758 57.72 21.54 18.30
N ASP A 759 57.38 22.56 17.52
CA ASP A 759 56.58 22.41 16.32
C ASP A 759 57.39 21.69 15.23
N GLU A 760 56.81 20.63 14.65
CA GLU A 760 57.41 19.90 13.52
C GLU A 760 57.56 20.81 12.29
N ALA A 761 58.65 20.63 11.55
CA ALA A 761 58.88 21.34 10.30
C ALA A 761 57.88 20.86 9.23
N GLY A 762 56.94 21.72 8.84
CA GLY A 762 55.99 21.42 7.77
C GLY A 762 54.81 22.39 7.73
N ILE A 763 54.54 22.97 6.56
CA ILE A 763 53.32 23.74 6.32
C ILE A 763 52.26 22.75 5.83
N ASP A 764 51.10 22.73 6.48
CA ASP A 764 50.01 21.82 6.11
C ASP A 764 49.34 22.25 4.80
N GLY A 765 49.90 21.78 3.68
CA GLY A 765 49.28 21.79 2.35
C GLY A 765 48.32 20.63 2.12
N GLY A 766 47.98 19.84 3.16
CA GLY A 766 47.09 18.68 3.11
C GLY A 766 47.77 17.35 3.46
N GLY A 767 49.10 17.25 3.34
CA GLY A 767 49.85 16.04 3.67
C GLY A 767 49.87 15.72 5.17
N VAL A 768 50.10 16.75 6.01
CA VAL A 768 50.15 16.60 7.48
C VAL A 768 48.76 16.25 8.02
N PHE A 769 47.70 16.91 7.50
CA PHE A 769 46.32 16.55 7.81
C PHE A 769 45.98 15.09 7.49
N ARG A 770 46.37 14.58 6.31
CA ARG A 770 46.13 13.18 5.92
C ARG A 770 46.83 12.19 6.84
N GLU A 771 48.09 12.46 7.20
CA GLU A 771 48.83 11.63 8.15
C GLU A 771 48.16 11.62 9.53
N PHE A 772 47.86 12.80 10.07
CA PHE A 772 47.18 12.96 11.35
C PHE A 772 45.87 12.17 11.39
N LEU A 773 44.98 12.37 10.41
CA LEU A 773 43.67 11.75 10.43
C LEU A 773 43.77 10.23 10.25
N THR A 774 44.70 9.74 9.43
CA THR A 774 44.96 8.30 9.28
C THR A 774 45.46 7.69 10.58
N HIS A 775 46.40 8.35 11.28
CA HIS A 775 46.92 7.87 12.56
C HIS A 775 45.86 7.94 13.67
N LEU A 776 45.09 9.03 13.73
CA LEU A 776 43.97 9.18 14.65
C LEU A 776 42.95 8.04 14.51
N LEU A 777 42.54 7.72 13.27
CA LEU A 777 41.58 6.65 13.05
C LEU A 777 42.19 5.28 13.36
N LYS A 778 43.46 5.02 13.00
CA LYS A 778 44.13 3.77 13.38
C LYS A 778 44.21 3.58 14.89
N THR A 779 44.49 4.64 15.65
CA THR A 779 44.54 4.60 17.12
C THR A 779 43.17 4.57 17.77
N ALA A 780 42.14 5.14 17.13
CA ALA A 780 40.75 5.10 17.59
C ALA A 780 40.10 3.71 17.47
N PHE A 781 40.40 2.99 16.39
CA PHE A 781 39.86 1.66 16.11
C PHE A 781 40.74 0.52 16.64
N ASP A 782 41.85 0.83 17.32
CA ASP A 782 42.68 -0.17 18.00
C ASP A 782 41.90 -0.85 19.14
N PRO A 783 41.70 -2.19 19.10
CA PRO A 783 40.99 -2.88 20.16
C PRO A 783 41.63 -2.78 21.54
N ASN A 784 42.94 -2.51 21.61
CA ASN A 784 43.63 -2.30 22.90
C ASN A 784 43.08 -1.09 23.67
N ARG A 785 42.41 -0.15 22.97
CA ARG A 785 41.80 1.03 23.58
C ARG A 785 40.42 0.76 24.19
N GLY A 786 39.85 -0.41 23.93
CA GLY A 786 38.61 -0.85 24.58
C GLY A 786 37.30 -0.44 23.90
N PHE A 787 37.32 0.44 22.89
CA PHE A 787 36.10 0.84 22.16
C PHE A 787 35.72 -0.14 21.04
N PHE A 788 36.66 -0.88 20.47
CA PHE A 788 36.38 -1.82 19.38
C PHE A 788 36.95 -3.20 19.69
N GLN A 789 36.44 -4.22 19.01
CA GLN A 789 36.88 -5.60 19.17
C GLN A 789 36.97 -6.29 17.79
N TYR A 790 37.78 -7.34 17.72
CA TYR A 790 37.86 -8.22 16.55
C TYR A 790 36.83 -9.36 16.60
N THR A 791 36.22 -9.66 15.45
CA THR A 791 35.53 -10.93 15.22
C THR A 791 36.55 -12.07 15.03
N THR A 792 36.07 -13.31 14.85
CA THR A 792 36.92 -14.46 14.49
C THR A 792 37.78 -14.20 13.24
N ASP A 793 37.24 -13.43 12.30
CA ASP A 793 37.87 -13.11 11.02
C ASP A 793 38.74 -11.85 11.07
N ARG A 794 39.04 -11.34 12.28
CA ARG A 794 39.80 -10.09 12.53
C ARG A 794 39.14 -8.84 11.94
N LEU A 795 37.81 -8.83 11.84
CA LEU A 795 37.03 -7.66 11.45
C LEU A 795 36.63 -6.84 12.68
N ILE A 796 36.60 -5.52 12.53
CA ILE A 796 36.38 -4.56 13.60
C ILE A 796 34.89 -4.30 13.80
N TYR A 797 34.44 -4.33 15.06
CA TYR A 797 33.09 -3.93 15.48
C TYR A 797 33.10 -3.30 16.89
N PRO A 798 32.05 -2.54 17.28
CA PRO A 798 31.99 -1.91 18.59
C PRO A 798 32.05 -2.92 19.73
N ASN A 799 32.89 -2.66 20.74
CA ASN A 799 32.95 -3.47 21.95
C ASN A 799 31.66 -3.29 22.79
N PRO A 800 30.86 -4.35 23.01
CA PRO A 800 29.67 -4.29 23.86
C PRO A 800 29.93 -3.80 25.29
N HIS A 801 31.14 -4.01 25.79
CA HIS A 801 31.53 -3.73 27.17
C HIS A 801 32.24 -2.38 27.32
N ALA A 802 32.21 -1.52 26.31
CA ALA A 802 32.86 -0.20 26.37
C ALA A 802 32.33 0.67 27.54
N SER A 803 31.04 0.52 27.88
CA SER A 803 30.41 1.23 29.01
C SER A 803 31.02 0.94 30.38
N GLN A 804 31.77 -0.15 30.52
CA GLN A 804 32.44 -0.53 31.77
C GLN A 804 33.89 -0.07 31.84
N LEU A 805 34.46 0.29 30.68
CA LEU A 805 35.83 0.77 30.56
C LEU A 805 35.91 2.29 30.68
N GLU A 806 34.94 2.99 30.08
CA GLU A 806 34.91 4.45 30.02
C GLU A 806 33.47 4.95 30.20
N ASP A 807 33.23 5.78 31.22
CA ASP A 807 31.88 6.31 31.52
C ASP A 807 31.33 7.15 30.35
N ASN A 808 32.21 7.88 29.65
CA ASN A 808 31.86 8.75 28.53
C ASN A 808 31.92 8.06 27.16
N TYR A 809 31.87 6.72 27.09
CA TYR A 809 32.01 5.96 25.83
C TYR A 809 31.10 6.46 24.70
N ILE A 810 29.88 6.93 24.98
CA ILE A 810 28.95 7.48 23.99
C ILE A 810 29.56 8.67 23.25
N LYS A 811 30.20 9.60 23.98
CA LYS A 811 30.90 10.76 23.38
C LYS A 811 32.07 10.31 22.51
N HIS A 812 32.80 9.27 22.93
CA HIS A 812 33.88 8.69 22.13
C HIS A 812 33.36 8.06 20.84
N TYR A 813 32.30 7.26 20.85
CA TYR A 813 31.73 6.71 19.61
C TYR A 813 31.23 7.80 18.67
N TYR A 814 30.55 8.82 19.21
CA TYR A 814 30.16 9.99 18.42
C TYR A 814 31.39 10.65 17.77
N PHE A 815 32.44 10.92 18.54
CA PHE A 815 33.68 11.50 18.02
C PHE A 815 34.34 10.63 16.94
N ILE A 816 34.47 9.33 17.15
CA ILE A 816 35.12 8.42 16.19
C ILE A 816 34.31 8.34 14.90
N GLY A 817 32.97 8.25 15.00
CA GLY A 817 32.09 8.30 13.83
C GLY A 817 32.20 9.62 13.06
N ARG A 818 32.34 10.72 13.79
CA ARG A 818 32.54 12.07 13.26
C ARG A 818 33.87 12.21 12.50
N MET A 819 34.96 11.66 13.06
CA MET A 819 36.27 11.64 12.39
C MET A 819 36.27 10.74 11.15
N LEU A 820 35.59 9.59 11.19
CA LEU A 820 35.43 8.74 10.00
C LEU A 820 34.60 9.46 8.92
N GLY A 821 33.53 10.15 9.31
CA GLY A 821 32.75 11.00 8.41
C GLY A 821 33.60 12.08 7.75
N LYS A 822 34.52 12.71 8.51
CA LYS A 822 35.49 13.67 7.98
C LYS A 822 36.47 13.04 6.98
N ALA A 823 36.96 11.83 7.22
CA ALA A 823 37.82 11.12 6.26
C ALA A 823 37.09 10.89 4.93
N ILE A 824 35.84 10.43 4.96
CA ILE A 824 35.02 10.22 3.76
C ILE A 824 34.72 11.56 3.06
N TYR A 825 34.38 12.60 3.81
CA TYR A 825 34.13 13.94 3.27
C TYR A 825 35.35 14.52 2.56
N GLU A 826 36.57 14.22 3.03
CA GLU A 826 37.82 14.64 2.39
C GLU A 826 38.31 13.70 1.27
N ASN A 827 37.50 12.71 0.87
CA ASN A 827 37.86 11.65 -0.09
C ASN A 827 39.16 10.92 0.31
N MET A 828 39.34 10.68 1.61
CA MET A 828 40.52 10.01 2.16
C MET A 828 40.20 8.54 2.50
N LEU A 829 41.00 7.62 1.95
CA LEU A 829 40.87 6.19 2.22
C LEU A 829 41.62 5.81 3.50
N VAL A 830 40.99 4.99 4.34
CA VAL A 830 41.53 4.53 5.63
C VAL A 830 41.40 3.01 5.71
N GLU A 831 42.53 2.34 5.94
CA GLU A 831 42.63 0.89 6.03
C GLU A 831 42.02 0.35 7.34
N LEU A 832 40.71 0.13 7.36
CA LEU A 832 39.95 -0.33 8.53
C LEU A 832 39.01 -1.47 8.11
N PRO A 833 39.32 -2.73 8.48
CA PRO A 833 38.50 -3.87 8.08
C PRO A 833 37.27 -4.00 8.99
N PHE A 834 36.13 -3.41 8.63
CA PHE A 834 34.92 -3.48 9.45
C PHE A 834 34.15 -4.79 9.24
N ALA A 835 33.45 -5.22 10.29
CA ALA A 835 32.50 -6.32 10.18
C ALA A 835 31.28 -5.90 9.34
N SER A 836 30.80 -6.79 8.47
CA SER A 836 29.72 -6.47 7.51
C SER A 836 28.41 -6.07 8.19
N PHE A 837 28.07 -6.73 9.31
CA PHE A 837 26.89 -6.38 10.10
C PHE A 837 26.99 -4.96 10.68
N PHE A 838 28.17 -4.51 11.10
CA PHE A 838 28.35 -3.18 11.67
C PHE A 838 28.09 -2.09 10.61
N LEU A 839 28.65 -2.25 9.41
CA LEU A 839 28.41 -1.34 8.28
C LEU A 839 26.95 -1.35 7.83
N ALA A 840 26.32 -2.52 7.73
CA ALA A 840 24.90 -2.65 7.41
C ALA A 840 24.03 -1.92 8.45
N LYS A 841 24.41 -1.96 9.73
CA LYS A 841 23.69 -1.28 10.82
C LYS A 841 23.78 0.23 10.72
N ILE A 842 24.94 0.76 10.35
CA ILE A 842 25.14 2.20 10.15
C ILE A 842 24.28 2.72 8.99
N LEU A 843 24.22 1.97 7.89
CA LEU A 843 23.49 2.36 6.68
C LEU A 843 21.96 2.17 6.81
N SER A 844 21.48 1.33 7.73
CA SER A 844 20.06 0.98 7.83
C SER A 844 19.13 2.21 8.00
N SER A 845 18.22 2.43 7.06
CA SER A 845 17.23 3.52 7.10
C SER A 845 16.09 3.27 8.10
N HIS A 846 15.86 2.03 8.56
CA HIS A 846 14.72 1.67 9.41
C HIS A 846 15.17 0.99 10.71
N GLY A 847 15.16 1.74 11.82
CA GLY A 847 15.10 1.19 13.17
C GLY A 847 16.34 0.42 13.67
N PHE A 848 17.50 0.49 13.00
CA PHE A 848 18.73 -0.23 13.39
C PHE A 848 18.57 -1.76 13.53
N ASN A 849 17.47 -2.32 13.06
CA ASN A 849 17.16 -3.74 13.19
C ASN A 849 17.70 -4.48 11.97
N LEU A 850 18.76 -5.24 12.20
CA LEU A 850 19.28 -6.17 11.24
C LEU A 850 18.57 -7.51 11.34
N ASP A 851 18.52 -8.18 10.21
CA ASP A 851 18.03 -9.55 10.07
C ASP A 851 18.91 -10.54 10.85
N ILE A 852 18.31 -11.63 11.33
CA ILE A 852 18.96 -12.68 12.15
C ILE A 852 20.22 -13.24 11.50
N HIS A 853 20.27 -13.24 10.17
CA HIS A 853 21.38 -13.76 9.38
C HIS A 853 22.70 -13.00 9.55
N TYR A 854 22.64 -11.73 9.96
CA TYR A 854 23.85 -10.98 10.28
C TYR A 854 24.59 -11.52 11.51
N LEU A 855 23.93 -12.34 12.34
CA LEU A 855 24.59 -13.04 13.44
C LEU A 855 25.72 -13.94 12.95
N GLN A 856 25.62 -14.52 11.75
CA GLN A 856 26.70 -15.33 11.18
C GLN A 856 28.02 -14.55 11.04
N SER A 857 27.94 -13.24 10.74
CA SER A 857 29.12 -12.38 10.62
C SER A 857 29.69 -11.93 11.96
N LEU A 858 28.89 -11.97 13.03
CA LEU A 858 29.31 -11.61 14.38
C LEU A 858 29.86 -12.83 15.13
N ASP A 859 29.06 -13.89 15.20
CA ASP A 859 29.37 -15.15 15.88
C ASP A 859 28.84 -16.35 15.06
N PRO A 860 29.69 -16.96 14.22
CA PRO A 860 29.29 -18.08 13.39
C PRO A 860 28.97 -19.34 14.20
N VAL A 861 29.51 -19.49 15.42
CA VAL A 861 29.26 -20.65 16.28
C VAL A 861 27.87 -20.53 16.88
N MET A 862 27.55 -19.38 17.47
CA MET A 862 26.23 -19.11 18.02
C MET A 862 25.14 -19.21 16.94
N TYR A 863 25.39 -18.69 15.74
CA TYR A 863 24.46 -18.82 14.62
C TYR A 863 24.17 -20.29 14.28
N ARG A 864 25.20 -21.15 14.22
CA ARG A 864 25.02 -22.59 13.99
C ARG A 864 24.21 -23.27 15.10
N ASN A 865 24.48 -22.92 16.36
CA ASN A 865 23.77 -23.50 17.52
C ASN A 865 22.29 -23.08 17.57
N LEU A 866 21.96 -21.83 17.22
CA LEU A 866 20.58 -21.38 17.13
C LEU A 866 19.84 -22.04 15.97
N LEU A 867 20.53 -22.28 14.84
CA LEU A 867 19.96 -23.02 13.71
C LEU A 867 19.76 -24.51 14.01
N SER A 868 20.65 -25.14 14.78
CA SER A 868 20.45 -26.54 15.20
C SER A 868 19.25 -26.66 16.13
N LEU A 869 19.07 -25.73 17.06
CA LEU A 869 17.93 -25.68 17.98
C LEU A 869 16.57 -25.61 17.26
N LYS A 870 16.53 -24.96 16.08
CA LYS A 870 15.33 -24.96 15.23
C LYS A 870 14.95 -26.37 14.76
N ASN A 871 15.94 -27.18 14.37
CA ASN A 871 15.74 -28.50 13.77
C ASN A 871 15.62 -29.63 14.80
N GLU A 872 15.92 -29.38 16.07
CA GLU A 872 15.80 -30.39 17.13
C GLU A 872 14.34 -30.70 17.49
N ILE A 873 14.09 -31.97 17.81
CA ILE A 873 12.75 -32.51 18.07
C ILE A 873 12.32 -32.25 19.52
N ASP A 874 13.24 -32.16 20.48
CA ASP A 874 12.92 -31.83 21.88
C ASP A 874 13.94 -30.84 22.46
N VAL A 875 13.49 -29.60 22.70
CA VAL A 875 14.30 -28.50 23.23
C VAL A 875 14.18 -28.41 24.76
N SER A 876 13.18 -29.09 25.34
CA SER A 876 12.83 -28.98 26.76
C SER A 876 13.90 -29.54 27.68
N GLU A 877 14.69 -30.51 27.20
CA GLU A 877 15.80 -31.14 27.94
C GLU A 877 17.02 -30.21 28.12
N LEU A 878 17.15 -29.17 27.29
CA LEU A 878 18.29 -28.23 27.34
C LEU A 878 18.20 -27.24 28.51
N GLY A 879 17.05 -27.14 29.18
CA GLY A 879 16.86 -26.28 30.36
C GLY A 879 17.05 -24.78 30.08
N LEU A 880 16.78 -24.35 28.84
CA LEU A 880 16.90 -22.95 28.43
C LEU A 880 15.70 -22.13 28.93
N ASP A 881 15.96 -20.88 29.28
CA ASP A 881 14.96 -19.86 29.58
C ASP A 881 15.16 -18.64 28.66
N PHE A 882 14.24 -17.66 28.70
CA PHE A 882 14.38 -16.44 27.90
C PHE A 882 15.31 -15.42 28.57
N SER A 883 16.51 -15.85 28.94
CA SER A 883 17.55 -15.01 29.53
C SER A 883 18.91 -15.22 28.88
N VAL A 884 19.79 -14.21 28.98
CA VAL A 884 21.18 -14.26 28.51
C VAL A 884 22.08 -13.88 29.65
N ILE A 885 23.14 -14.67 29.85
CA ILE A 885 24.20 -14.35 30.80
C ILE A 885 25.25 -13.53 30.05
N ASP A 886 25.40 -12.27 30.43
CA ASP A 886 26.46 -11.39 29.95
C ASP A 886 27.61 -11.44 30.96
N ASN A 887 28.69 -12.13 30.60
CA ASN A 887 29.88 -12.30 31.43
C ASN A 887 30.85 -11.16 31.15
N SER A 888 30.78 -10.10 31.94
CA SER A 888 31.57 -8.90 31.73
C SER A 888 32.57 -8.70 32.87
N PHE A 889 33.87 -8.82 32.58
CA PHE A 889 34.98 -8.68 33.55
C PHE A 889 34.82 -9.50 34.86
N GLY A 890 34.13 -10.65 34.79
CA GLY A 890 33.93 -11.55 35.94
C GLY A 890 32.62 -11.34 36.71
N GLU A 891 31.82 -10.33 36.36
CA GLU A 891 30.45 -10.19 36.83
C GLU A 891 29.48 -10.83 35.83
N ASN A 892 28.60 -11.70 36.33
CA ASN A 892 27.58 -12.35 35.51
C ASN A 892 26.27 -11.58 35.64
N LYS A 893 25.94 -10.77 34.63
CA LYS A 893 24.65 -10.07 34.58
C LYS A 893 23.64 -10.90 33.79
N ILE A 894 22.52 -11.22 34.40
CA ILE A 894 21.41 -11.91 33.72
C ILE A 894 20.51 -10.86 33.08
N ILE A 895 20.35 -10.94 31.77
CA ILE A 895 19.53 -10.03 30.98
C ILE A 895 18.35 -10.82 30.42
N GLU A 896 17.13 -10.36 30.71
CA GLU A 896 15.93 -10.99 30.18
C GLU A 896 15.68 -10.56 28.71
N LEU A 897 15.42 -11.55 27.85
CA LEU A 897 15.11 -11.31 26.44
C LEU A 897 13.70 -10.72 26.27
N LYS A 898 12.77 -11.11 27.13
CA LYS A 898 11.38 -10.61 27.21
C LYS A 898 10.95 -10.44 28.68
N PRO A 899 9.90 -9.64 28.97
CA PRO A 899 9.46 -9.41 30.33
C PRO A 899 9.14 -10.72 31.08
N GLY A 900 9.79 -10.98 32.21
CA GLY A 900 9.62 -12.21 33.00
C GLY A 900 10.26 -13.44 32.36
N GLY A 901 11.17 -13.25 31.39
CA GLY A 901 11.76 -14.30 30.57
C GLY A 901 12.49 -15.40 31.35
N ARG A 902 13.03 -15.07 32.53
CA ARG A 902 13.71 -16.04 33.41
C ARG A 902 12.80 -17.14 33.95
N ASN A 903 11.49 -16.89 34.02
CA ASN A 903 10.50 -17.86 34.49
C ASN A 903 9.83 -18.64 33.34
N ILE A 904 10.22 -18.36 32.09
CA ILE A 904 9.59 -18.94 30.90
C ILE A 904 10.58 -19.95 30.30
N PRO A 905 10.32 -21.26 30.40
CA PRO A 905 11.17 -22.26 29.76
C PRO A 905 10.99 -22.23 28.24
N VAL A 906 12.07 -22.54 27.52
CA VAL A 906 12.02 -22.72 26.07
C VAL A 906 11.45 -24.11 25.75
N THR A 907 10.34 -24.14 25.03
CA THR A 907 9.61 -25.32 24.58
C THR A 907 9.57 -25.38 23.05
N ASN A 908 9.13 -26.51 22.48
CA ASN A 908 8.98 -26.65 21.03
C ASN A 908 8.03 -25.62 20.39
N GLU A 909 7.08 -25.09 21.15
CA GLU A 909 6.12 -24.08 20.68
C GLU A 909 6.75 -22.68 20.61
N ASN A 910 7.67 -22.36 21.53
CA ASN A 910 8.26 -21.02 21.65
C ASN A 910 9.75 -20.95 21.22
N LYS A 911 10.36 -22.06 20.79
CA LYS A 911 11.78 -22.10 20.38
C LYS A 911 12.15 -21.14 19.25
N ILE A 912 11.23 -20.89 18.30
CA ILE A 912 11.45 -19.95 17.21
C ILE A 912 11.50 -18.51 17.73
N GLU A 913 10.62 -18.18 18.68
CA GLU A 913 10.62 -16.87 19.36
C GLU A 913 11.95 -16.65 20.10
N TYR A 914 12.43 -17.67 20.82
CA TYR A 914 13.72 -17.61 21.52
C TYR A 914 14.89 -17.34 20.55
N VAL A 915 14.96 -18.06 19.43
CA VAL A 915 16.01 -17.88 18.41
C VAL A 915 16.01 -16.44 17.87
N HIS A 916 14.83 -15.89 17.56
CA HIS A 916 14.70 -14.50 17.10
C HIS A 916 15.14 -13.48 18.15
N LEU A 917 14.65 -13.62 19.39
CA LEU A 917 14.99 -12.68 20.46
C LEU A 917 16.47 -12.74 20.85
N MET A 918 17.08 -13.92 20.84
CA MET A 918 18.49 -14.09 21.12
C MET A 918 19.37 -13.43 20.05
N ALA A 919 19.03 -13.62 18.77
CA ALA A 919 19.77 -12.98 17.68
C ALA A 919 19.56 -11.46 17.66
N ASP A 920 18.34 -10.99 17.89
CA ASP A 920 18.02 -9.58 18.03
C ASP A 920 18.80 -8.94 19.19
N TYR A 921 18.90 -9.65 20.32
CA TYR A 921 19.70 -9.17 21.45
C TYR A 921 21.17 -8.96 21.06
N LYS A 922 21.81 -9.97 20.47
CA LYS A 922 23.24 -9.92 20.11
C LYS A 922 23.56 -8.89 19.02
N VAL A 923 22.76 -8.86 17.95
CA VAL A 923 23.05 -8.01 16.78
C VAL A 923 22.48 -6.61 16.93
N ASN A 924 21.28 -6.48 17.51
CA ASN A 924 20.54 -5.21 17.55
C ASN A 924 20.64 -4.51 18.90
N ARG A 925 20.21 -5.15 20.00
CA ARG A 925 20.08 -4.50 21.32
C ARG A 925 21.42 -4.21 21.99
N GLN A 926 22.34 -5.19 22.03
CA GLN A 926 23.58 -5.11 22.83
C GLN A 926 24.48 -3.93 22.42
N ILE A 927 24.63 -3.69 21.11
CA ILE A 927 25.47 -2.60 20.57
C ILE A 927 24.66 -1.38 20.11
N HIS A 928 23.38 -1.28 20.47
CA HIS A 928 22.47 -0.24 19.94
C HIS A 928 23.00 1.18 20.20
N SER A 929 23.29 1.53 21.47
CA SER A 929 23.76 2.86 21.87
C SER A 929 25.09 3.23 21.20
N HIS A 930 26.01 2.26 21.08
CA HIS A 930 27.32 2.41 20.47
C HIS A 930 27.18 2.78 18.97
N CYS A 931 26.38 2.02 18.23
CA CYS A 931 26.12 2.27 16.82
C CYS A 931 25.34 3.57 16.58
N ALA A 932 24.38 3.89 17.45
CA ALA A 932 23.57 5.11 17.32
C ALA A 932 24.45 6.37 17.48
N ALA A 933 25.29 6.42 18.51
CA ALA A 933 26.21 7.52 18.74
C ALA A 933 27.21 7.67 17.58
N PHE A 934 27.82 6.56 17.15
CA PHE A 934 28.74 6.53 16.01
C PHE A 934 28.10 7.05 14.72
N ARG A 935 26.90 6.56 14.39
CA ARG A 935 26.15 7.00 13.20
C ARG A 935 25.79 8.49 13.28
N GLN A 936 25.39 8.98 14.44
CA GLN A 936 25.07 10.39 14.65
C GLN A 936 26.30 11.28 14.46
N GLY A 937 27.46 10.84 14.95
CA GLY A 937 28.74 11.51 14.73
C GLY A 937 29.10 11.58 13.24
N MET A 938 28.93 10.47 12.52
CA MET A 938 29.20 10.46 11.08
C MET A 938 28.23 11.38 10.32
N ALA A 939 26.94 11.37 10.69
CA ALA A 939 25.89 12.19 10.09
C ALA A 939 26.09 13.71 10.30
N ASP A 940 26.88 14.11 11.30
CA ASP A 940 27.28 15.50 11.54
C ASP A 940 28.08 16.08 10.36
N VAL A 941 28.95 15.26 9.77
CA VAL A 941 29.87 15.69 8.71
C VAL A 941 29.35 15.35 7.32
N ILE A 942 28.84 14.13 7.12
CA ILE A 942 28.35 13.66 5.81
C ILE A 942 26.91 13.16 5.91
N SER A 943 26.07 13.52 4.93
CA SER A 943 24.68 13.04 4.92
C SER A 943 24.64 11.53 4.76
N LEU A 944 23.97 10.85 5.69
CA LEU A 944 23.81 9.40 5.64
C LEU A 944 23.00 8.94 4.42
N GLU A 945 22.06 9.75 3.94
CA GLU A 945 21.28 9.45 2.73
C GLU A 945 22.17 9.30 1.49
N TRP A 946 23.28 10.04 1.42
CA TRP A 946 24.24 9.90 0.32
C TRP A 946 25.00 8.57 0.41
N LEU A 947 25.28 8.10 1.64
CA LEU A 947 25.93 6.82 1.89
C LEU A 947 24.98 5.64 1.70
N GLN A 948 23.69 5.83 1.90
CA GLN A 948 22.63 4.82 1.68
C GLN A 948 22.45 4.43 0.21
N MET A 949 23.07 5.16 -0.72
CA MET A 949 23.19 4.72 -2.10
C MET A 949 24.01 3.43 -2.24
N PHE A 950 24.83 3.07 -1.24
CA PHE A 950 25.79 1.96 -1.30
C PHE A 950 25.39 0.82 -0.36
N ASP A 951 25.70 -0.43 -0.76
CA ASP A 951 25.57 -1.57 0.14
C ASP A 951 26.72 -1.60 1.18
N HIS A 952 26.66 -2.51 2.16
CA HIS A 952 27.70 -2.59 3.20
C HIS A 952 29.09 -2.99 2.68
N HIS A 953 29.18 -3.77 1.60
CA HIS A 953 30.47 -4.12 0.97
C HIS A 953 31.02 -2.94 0.16
N GLU A 954 30.17 -2.23 -0.57
CA GLU A 954 30.52 -1.02 -1.28
C GLU A 954 30.92 0.10 -0.32
N PHE A 955 30.27 0.21 0.83
CA PHE A 955 30.66 1.16 1.87
C PHE A 955 32.03 0.82 2.49
N GLN A 956 32.35 -0.46 2.66
CA GLN A 956 33.71 -0.89 3.02
C GLN A 956 34.74 -0.44 1.95
N ILE A 957 34.39 -0.52 0.65
CA ILE A 957 35.23 -0.05 -0.45
C ILE A 957 35.37 1.48 -0.43
N LEU A 958 34.31 2.22 -0.08
CA LEU A 958 34.37 3.68 0.08
C LEU A 958 35.31 4.10 1.21
N ILE A 959 35.35 3.33 2.30
CA ILE A 959 36.21 3.63 3.44
C ILE A 959 37.65 3.22 3.17
N SER A 960 37.89 1.97 2.75
CA SER A 960 39.24 1.38 2.71
C SER A 960 39.82 1.20 1.31
N GLY A 961 39.09 1.54 0.26
CA GLY A 961 39.51 1.28 -1.11
C GLY A 961 39.29 -0.19 -1.52
N THR A 962 39.71 -0.52 -2.73
CA THR A 962 39.67 -1.89 -3.25
C THR A 962 40.95 -2.63 -2.92
N SER A 963 40.86 -3.90 -2.50
CA SER A 963 42.04 -4.77 -2.29
C SER A 963 42.68 -5.25 -3.61
N THR A 964 42.48 -4.52 -4.70
CA THR A 964 43.04 -4.84 -6.02
C THR A 964 44.50 -4.40 -6.08
N PRO A 965 45.40 -5.18 -6.71
CA PRO A 965 46.79 -4.76 -6.88
C PRO A 965 46.86 -3.44 -7.66
N ILE A 966 47.81 -2.59 -7.29
CA ILE A 966 48.00 -1.28 -7.93
C ILE A 966 48.33 -1.48 -9.41
N ASN A 967 47.53 -0.84 -10.27
CA ASN A 967 47.76 -0.86 -11.71
C ASN A 967 48.89 0.12 -12.08
N ILE A 968 50.10 -0.41 -12.26
CA ILE A 968 51.28 0.39 -12.63
C ILE A 968 51.12 1.04 -14.00
N ASP A 969 50.47 0.36 -14.95
CA ASP A 969 50.26 0.93 -16.28
C ASP A 969 49.37 2.17 -16.17
N ASP A 970 48.28 2.11 -15.42
CA ASP A 970 47.40 3.27 -15.18
C ASP A 970 48.14 4.40 -14.43
N LEU A 971 48.96 4.07 -13.42
CA LEU A 971 49.77 5.06 -12.71
C LEU A 971 50.75 5.77 -13.66
N ARG A 972 51.43 5.02 -14.52
CA ARG A 972 52.39 5.55 -15.50
C ARG A 972 51.72 6.48 -16.51
N HIS A 973 50.57 6.09 -17.07
CA HIS A 973 49.83 6.91 -18.04
C HIS A 973 49.35 8.25 -17.47
N ASN A 974 49.11 8.31 -16.14
CA ASN A 974 48.64 9.52 -15.45
C ASN A 974 49.75 10.23 -14.64
N THR A 975 51.02 9.89 -14.87
CA THR A 975 52.17 10.53 -14.21
C THR A 975 52.66 11.74 -14.99
N SER A 976 52.86 12.87 -14.30
CA SER A 976 53.47 14.09 -14.85
C SER A 976 54.98 14.13 -14.57
N TYR A 977 55.80 14.49 -15.55
CA TYR A 977 57.25 14.63 -15.38
C TYR A 977 57.65 16.10 -15.36
N SER A 978 58.57 16.48 -14.47
CA SER A 978 59.03 17.87 -14.32
C SER A 978 60.54 17.94 -14.01
N GLY A 979 61.12 19.14 -14.10
CA GLY A 979 62.55 19.35 -13.80
C GLY A 979 63.52 18.86 -14.87
N GLY A 980 63.05 18.50 -16.08
CA GLY A 980 63.89 17.99 -17.17
C GLY A 980 63.66 16.52 -17.50
N PHE A 981 62.90 15.80 -16.66
CA PHE A 981 62.44 14.45 -17.00
C PHE A 981 61.30 14.46 -18.02
N SER A 982 61.33 13.46 -18.91
CA SER A 982 60.27 13.09 -19.85
C SER A 982 59.97 11.61 -19.71
N GLU A 983 58.86 11.14 -20.29
CA GLU A 983 58.50 9.72 -20.26
C GLU A 983 59.58 8.82 -20.90
N THR A 984 60.30 9.34 -21.89
CA THR A 984 61.39 8.67 -22.62
C THR A 984 62.77 8.82 -21.95
N HIS A 985 62.86 9.47 -20.79
CA HIS A 985 64.14 9.69 -20.13
C HIS A 985 64.67 8.37 -19.53
N PRO A 986 65.97 8.03 -19.68
CA PRO A 986 66.50 6.72 -19.27
C PRO A 986 66.30 6.42 -17.78
N VAL A 987 66.38 7.45 -16.91
CA VAL A 987 66.12 7.30 -15.46
C VAL A 987 64.65 6.96 -15.17
N ILE A 988 63.72 7.49 -15.97
CA ILE A 988 62.28 7.24 -15.82
C ILE A 988 61.93 5.83 -16.32
N GLU A 989 62.52 5.38 -17.42
CA GLU A 989 62.38 4.00 -17.89
C GLU A 989 62.92 3.00 -16.85
N LEU A 990 64.10 3.30 -16.27
CA LEU A 990 64.68 2.53 -15.16
C LEU A 990 63.75 2.53 -13.93
N PHE A 991 63.19 3.67 -13.57
CA PHE A 991 62.22 3.78 -12.47
C PHE A 991 61.03 2.85 -12.68
N TRP A 992 60.35 2.91 -13.84
CA TRP A 992 59.20 2.06 -14.10
C TRP A 992 59.56 0.57 -14.18
N LYS A 993 60.76 0.23 -14.68
CA LYS A 993 61.29 -1.13 -14.66
C LYS A 993 61.49 -1.65 -13.23
N VAL A 994 62.07 -0.82 -12.35
CA VAL A 994 62.25 -1.13 -10.93
C VAL A 994 60.90 -1.29 -10.23
N VAL A 995 59.95 -0.36 -10.44
CA VAL A 995 58.62 -0.40 -9.82
C VAL A 995 57.79 -1.61 -10.31
N ALA A 996 57.95 -2.02 -11.57
CA ALA A 996 57.33 -3.24 -12.09
C ALA A 996 57.84 -4.51 -11.38
N SER A 997 59.07 -4.49 -10.85
CA SER A 997 59.67 -5.60 -10.08
C SER A 997 59.26 -5.65 -8.60
N PHE A 998 58.53 -4.64 -8.11
CA PHE A 998 58.10 -4.57 -6.70
C PHE A 998 57.00 -5.56 -6.36
N THR A 999 56.96 -6.01 -5.11
CA THR A 999 55.80 -6.73 -4.56
C THR A 999 54.60 -5.78 -4.41
N ASP A 1000 53.38 -6.30 -4.31
CA ASP A 1000 52.20 -5.44 -4.13
C ASP A 1000 52.28 -4.59 -2.86
N GLN A 1001 52.88 -5.13 -1.79
CA GLN A 1001 53.16 -4.37 -0.56
C GLN A 1001 54.14 -3.21 -0.80
N GLN A 1002 55.21 -3.44 -1.57
CA GLN A 1002 56.19 -2.40 -1.92
C GLN A 1002 55.58 -1.33 -2.83
N LYS A 1003 54.70 -1.71 -3.76
CA LYS A 1003 53.95 -0.74 -4.59
C LYS A 1003 53.04 0.13 -3.72
N SER A 1004 52.34 -0.45 -2.74
CA SER A 1004 51.52 0.30 -1.79
C SER A 1004 52.36 1.21 -0.90
N GLN A 1005 53.55 0.78 -0.47
CA GLN A 1005 54.48 1.63 0.27
C GLN A 1005 55.01 2.80 -0.57
N LEU A 1006 55.33 2.57 -1.85
CA LEU A 1006 55.73 3.64 -2.77
C LEU A 1006 54.60 4.66 -2.97
N LEU A 1007 53.37 4.19 -3.18
CA LEU A 1007 52.22 5.08 -3.33
C LEU A 1007 51.99 5.88 -2.04
N LYS A 1008 52.10 5.23 -0.87
CA LYS A 1008 52.00 5.89 0.44
C LYS A 1008 53.12 6.91 0.65
N PHE A 1009 54.34 6.60 0.23
CA PHE A 1009 55.48 7.51 0.34
C PHE A 1009 55.26 8.80 -0.43
N VAL A 1010 54.66 8.73 -1.62
CA VAL A 1010 54.44 9.91 -2.48
C VAL A 1010 53.11 10.62 -2.20
N THR A 1011 52.05 9.90 -1.83
CA THR A 1011 50.68 10.44 -1.75
C THR A 1011 50.07 10.44 -0.35
N SER A 1012 50.77 9.85 0.63
CA SER A 1012 50.27 9.48 1.96
C SER A 1012 49.16 8.41 1.97
N CYS A 1013 48.75 7.90 0.81
CA CYS A 1013 47.74 6.85 0.64
C CYS A 1013 48.38 5.56 0.12
N SER A 1014 48.08 4.42 0.73
CA SER A 1014 48.57 3.09 0.30
C SER A 1014 47.72 2.44 -0.78
N GLN A 1015 46.56 3.03 -1.08
CA GLN A 1015 45.56 2.51 -2.02
C GLN A 1015 45.41 3.46 -3.21
N GLN A 1016 45.18 2.88 -4.39
CA GLN A 1016 44.87 3.66 -5.58
C GLN A 1016 43.48 4.32 -5.48
N PRO A 1017 43.22 5.44 -6.18
CA PRO A 1017 41.88 6.02 -6.22
C PRO A 1017 40.85 5.07 -6.84
N LEU A 1018 39.61 5.12 -6.36
CA LEU A 1018 38.55 4.19 -6.76
C LEU A 1018 38.20 4.21 -8.26
N LEU A 1019 38.42 5.34 -8.93
CA LEU A 1019 38.16 5.53 -10.36
C LEU A 1019 39.45 5.51 -11.21
N GLY A 1020 40.58 5.11 -10.63
CA GLY A 1020 41.90 5.09 -11.27
C GLY A 1020 42.73 6.35 -11.02
N PHE A 1021 43.99 6.34 -11.48
CA PHE A 1021 44.96 7.41 -11.19
C PHE A 1021 44.67 8.74 -11.88
N LYS A 1022 43.77 8.76 -12.88
CA LYS A 1022 43.28 9.99 -13.51
C LYS A 1022 42.61 10.94 -12.51
N ASP A 1023 41.94 10.38 -11.50
CA ASP A 1023 41.22 11.16 -10.48
C ASP A 1023 42.11 11.48 -9.26
N LEU A 1024 43.41 11.15 -9.31
CA LEU A 1024 44.38 11.59 -8.31
C LEU A 1024 44.67 13.08 -8.50
N TYR A 1025 44.33 13.90 -7.50
CA TYR A 1025 44.59 15.34 -7.53
C TYR A 1025 45.37 15.80 -6.30
N PRO A 1026 46.51 16.52 -6.47
CA PRO A 1026 47.24 16.74 -7.73
C PRO A 1026 47.71 15.41 -8.39
N PRO A 1027 48.00 15.37 -9.71
CA PRO A 1027 48.47 14.15 -10.35
C PRO A 1027 49.83 13.69 -9.78
N PHE A 1028 50.12 12.40 -9.87
CA PHE A 1028 51.43 11.86 -9.46
C PHE A 1028 52.52 12.52 -10.31
N CYS A 1029 53.53 13.11 -9.68
CA CYS A 1029 54.59 13.84 -10.38
C CYS A 1029 55.98 13.33 -10.02
N ILE A 1030 56.84 13.13 -11.01
CA ILE A 1030 58.27 12.85 -10.79
C ILE A 1030 59.09 14.07 -11.20
N HIS A 1031 59.86 14.60 -10.25
CA HIS A 1031 60.70 15.78 -10.40
C HIS A 1031 62.17 15.40 -10.30
N ASP A 1032 62.99 16.02 -11.13
CA ASP A 1032 64.44 15.89 -11.06
C ASP A 1032 65.02 16.50 -9.77
N ALA A 1033 65.77 15.70 -9.01
CA ALA A 1033 66.42 16.12 -7.77
C ALA A 1033 67.93 16.44 -7.91
N GLY A 1034 68.45 16.47 -9.14
CA GLY A 1034 69.86 16.73 -9.46
C GLY A 1034 70.69 15.44 -9.67
N THR A 1035 72.01 15.61 -9.76
CA THR A 1035 72.97 14.54 -10.09
C THR A 1035 73.64 13.90 -8.87
N ASP A 1036 73.32 14.34 -7.66
CA ASP A 1036 73.87 13.77 -6.42
C ASP A 1036 73.25 12.39 -6.14
N LEU A 1037 74.06 11.35 -6.34
CA LEU A 1037 73.67 9.94 -6.19
C LEU A 1037 73.62 9.46 -4.74
N ASP A 1038 74.20 10.22 -3.80
CA ASP A 1038 74.16 9.86 -2.38
C ASP A 1038 72.81 10.21 -1.76
N ARG A 1039 72.13 11.22 -2.31
CA ARG A 1039 70.81 11.67 -1.90
C ARG A 1039 69.74 10.59 -2.07
N LEU A 1040 68.91 10.41 -1.04
CA LEU A 1040 67.74 9.52 -1.13
C LEU A 1040 66.62 10.17 -1.94
N PRO A 1041 65.79 9.38 -2.64
CA PRO A 1041 64.51 9.86 -3.14
C PRO A 1041 63.71 10.50 -2.00
N THR A 1042 63.18 11.70 -2.24
CA THR A 1042 62.34 12.42 -1.27
C THR A 1042 60.98 12.68 -1.87
N ALA A 1043 59.95 12.81 -1.03
CA ALA A 1043 58.59 13.07 -1.50
C ALA A 1043 58.05 14.39 -0.93
N SER A 1044 57.15 15.01 -1.67
CA SER A 1044 56.34 16.14 -1.22
C SER A 1044 54.88 15.75 -1.37
N THR A 1045 54.34 15.15 -0.31
CA THR A 1045 53.02 14.48 -0.32
C THR A 1045 51.86 15.42 -0.60
N CYS A 1046 51.97 16.71 -0.22
CA CYS A 1046 50.98 17.74 -0.57
C CYS A 1046 50.78 17.90 -2.09
N MET A 1047 51.82 17.64 -2.90
CA MET A 1047 51.80 17.79 -4.35
C MET A 1047 51.87 16.45 -5.10
N ASN A 1048 51.76 15.32 -4.37
CA ASN A 1048 51.98 13.97 -4.91
C ASN A 1048 53.27 13.87 -5.75
N LEU A 1049 54.35 14.51 -5.26
CA LEU A 1049 55.59 14.71 -6.03
C LEU A 1049 56.74 13.87 -5.46
N LEU A 1050 57.34 13.04 -6.30
CA LEU A 1050 58.55 12.27 -6.04
C LEU A 1050 59.76 13.00 -6.62
N LYS A 1051 60.69 13.42 -5.77
CA LYS A 1051 61.99 13.99 -6.17
C LYS A 1051 62.99 12.86 -6.35
N LEU A 1052 63.36 12.59 -7.59
CA LEU A 1052 64.21 11.47 -7.97
C LEU A 1052 65.57 11.96 -8.52
N PRO A 1053 66.70 11.59 -7.88
CA PRO A 1053 68.04 11.83 -8.42
C PRO A 1053 68.32 11.04 -9.72
N HIS A 1054 69.34 11.47 -10.48
CA HIS A 1054 69.76 10.85 -11.73
C HIS A 1054 70.48 9.50 -11.57
N PHE A 1055 69.78 8.49 -11.06
CA PHE A 1055 70.34 7.16 -10.92
C PHE A 1055 70.56 6.50 -12.30
N THR A 1056 71.81 6.13 -12.57
CA THR A 1056 72.21 5.45 -13.82
C THR A 1056 72.23 3.92 -13.69
N ASP A 1057 72.31 3.40 -12.47
CA ASP A 1057 72.30 1.96 -12.16
C ASP A 1057 70.95 1.52 -11.57
N GLU A 1058 70.37 0.47 -12.16
CA GLU A 1058 69.09 -0.14 -11.76
C GLU A 1058 69.14 -0.67 -10.31
N SER A 1059 70.27 -1.28 -9.92
CA SER A 1059 70.42 -1.90 -8.61
C SER A 1059 70.47 -0.85 -7.50
N LEU A 1060 71.18 0.25 -7.76
CA LEU A 1060 71.33 1.38 -6.85
C LEU A 1060 70.01 2.16 -6.71
N LEU A 1061 69.31 2.41 -7.81
CA LEU A 1061 67.97 3.00 -7.80
C LEU A 1061 67.01 2.18 -6.95
N ARG A 1062 66.96 0.86 -7.16
CA ARG A 1062 66.10 -0.05 -6.40
C ARG A 1062 66.40 -0.02 -4.90
N ASN A 1063 67.66 -0.12 -4.51
CA ASN A 1063 68.04 -0.16 -3.10
C ASN A 1063 67.76 1.16 -2.39
N LYS A 1064 68.09 2.30 -3.02
CA LYS A 1064 67.84 3.64 -2.46
C LYS A 1064 66.35 3.95 -2.39
N LEU A 1065 65.56 3.55 -3.40
CA LEU A 1065 64.11 3.74 -3.40
C LEU A 1065 63.42 2.86 -2.35
N LEU A 1066 63.79 1.58 -2.24
CA LEU A 1066 63.26 0.70 -1.19
C LEU A 1066 63.61 1.20 0.21
N TYR A 1067 64.86 1.63 0.42
CA TYR A 1067 65.27 2.23 1.69
C TYR A 1067 64.44 3.46 2.03
N ALA A 1068 64.19 4.36 1.06
CA ALA A 1068 63.38 5.55 1.29
C ALA A 1068 61.94 5.20 1.69
N ILE A 1069 61.27 4.28 0.98
CA ILE A 1069 59.87 3.93 1.26
C ILE A 1069 59.70 3.06 2.53
N GLU A 1070 60.72 2.30 2.94
CA GLU A 1070 60.68 1.44 4.13
C GLU A 1070 61.07 2.18 5.42
N SER A 1071 61.84 3.26 5.31
CA SER A 1071 62.37 4.00 6.46
C SER A 1071 61.32 4.62 7.40
N ASN A 1072 60.08 4.82 6.94
CA ASN A 1072 58.99 5.48 7.69
C ASN A 1072 59.40 6.78 8.41
N ALA A 1073 60.39 7.50 7.86
CA ALA A 1073 60.85 8.78 8.38
C ALA A 1073 59.72 9.83 8.27
N GLY A 1074 59.44 10.55 9.37
CA GLY A 1074 58.46 11.64 9.40
C GLY A 1074 58.92 12.89 8.63
N PHE A 1075 58.08 13.94 8.61
CA PHE A 1075 58.36 15.22 7.92
C PHE A 1075 59.64 15.94 8.38
N GLU A 1076 60.23 15.56 9.51
CA GLU A 1076 61.47 16.13 10.04
C GLU A 1076 62.70 15.85 9.16
N LEU A 1077 62.65 14.83 8.28
CA LEU A 1077 63.77 14.38 7.45
C LEU A 1077 63.66 14.80 5.97
N SER A 1078 62.62 15.56 5.60
CA SER A 1078 62.31 15.93 4.20
C SER A 1078 62.86 17.29 3.74
#